data_AF-A0A960I500-F1
#
_entry.id   AF-A0A960I500-F1
#
_cell.length_a   1.000
_cell.length_b   1.000
_cell.length_c   1.000
_cell.angle_alpha   90.00
_cell.angle_beta   90.00
_cell.angle_gamma   90.00
#
_symmetry.space_group_name_H-M   'P 1'
#
loop_
_entity.id
_entity.type
_entity.pdbx_description
1 polymer ?
#
loop_
_entity_poly.entity_id
_entity_poly.type
_entity_poly.pdbx_seq_one_letter_code
_entity_poly.pdbx_strand_id
1 'polypeptide(L)'
;MAPHSDGWRRRGRTRALLVVLLMAVGCSGETLTVEADPTTVPTESPPDASPEPTETAVDEPTMDGFALDLPDGADPEDYVEVVDDTGELWMEVPVSWNDVDTRPVVTDGGTELASVFAATDLDEIESHRASGIRTLLLTAEAGPVSEQLDAAATEARLAGLCANVERADGYDDDVYTGVRELWTGCGAGGSAVYLLAAGASRGDGRIVVIEATLTTSGDAAAVEHVLETFYHLGADPNDEVTVALGEVDVTLPRSDVVDEFVELIDDTGVLTADAPQRWDRVDTSPSELDDGALAPSILAVEREGGLYDGPSVSLTLFPAQLGTATVDEALDALDATSGVSEDCTEVVRVPYDDGVYNGMLGVWTGCPSGAVVGHLVAIPADGDEGVVTVQLVMFDAADVTAGDRVLATFVHDGATTGNRESVAIGDHRFTLPVGEDPTAVMEISDDTRVVFAEVPASWTDVDGSTRTVEGVSAPSVVAGPDLPGFIETYDEPGVRLTVYSGSLADQPSAAILDSLAESANAADACYESFRDYTYEDAAYVGDWEVFTGCSSSGVALFHLVALPKDPILDGTLLVLEAQMVTTGDMTAVAHVLDTFVHGPLGGPAPTTAPAPAGNAQQAIDRVSAHLAGCGMDWEDPIAVDMGAGLWEVSVFILPSSDRGDPGEGIYWVDVSDGSITSINGTANVLCPG
;
A
#
# COMPACT_ATOMS: atom_id res chain seq x y z
N MET A 1 51.29 -51.74 -6.34
CA MET A 1 51.52 -53.16 -5.99
C MET A 1 50.96 -53.40 -4.60
N ALA A 2 49.78 -54.02 -4.51
CA ALA A 2 49.28 -54.71 -3.30
C ALA A 2 50.03 -56.07 -3.16
N PRO A 3 49.90 -56.91 -2.09
CA PRO A 3 48.60 -57.38 -1.56
C PRO A 3 48.52 -57.91 -0.08
N HIS A 4 47.29 -58.31 0.31
CA HIS A 4 46.88 -59.32 1.33
C HIS A 4 47.08 -59.03 2.84
N SER A 5 46.27 -59.48 3.81
CA SER A 5 44.96 -60.17 3.90
C SER A 5 44.54 -60.26 5.39
N ASP A 6 43.28 -60.66 5.63
CA ASP A 6 42.68 -61.26 6.86
C ASP A 6 42.36 -60.33 8.05
N GLY A 7 41.17 -60.29 8.67
CA GLY A 7 39.98 -61.12 8.62
C GLY A 7 39.63 -61.63 10.03
N TRP A 8 38.53 -61.18 10.64
CA TRP A 8 37.87 -61.92 11.74
C TRP A 8 36.34 -61.80 11.69
N ARG A 9 35.69 -62.96 11.57
CA ARG A 9 34.25 -63.21 11.70
C ARG A 9 33.91 -63.63 13.14
N ARG A 10 32.70 -63.29 13.61
CA ARG A 10 31.69 -64.18 14.27
C ARG A 10 30.49 -63.30 14.66
N ARG A 11 29.33 -63.38 14.00
CA ARG A 11 28.23 -64.38 14.05
C ARG A 11 27.46 -64.44 15.39
N GLY A 12 26.17 -64.12 15.29
CA GLY A 12 25.06 -64.82 15.96
C GLY A 12 23.94 -63.85 16.39
N ARG A 13 22.86 -63.67 15.61
CA ARG A 13 21.58 -64.45 15.65
C ARG A 13 20.84 -64.22 16.98
N THR A 14 19.55 -63.87 17.09
CA THR A 14 18.36 -64.20 16.27
C THR A 14 17.15 -63.43 16.85
N ARG A 15 16.18 -63.02 15.99
CA ARG A 15 14.70 -63.17 16.07
C ARG A 15 13.97 -63.00 17.42
N ALA A 16 12.74 -62.50 17.53
CA ALA A 16 11.72 -61.94 16.62
C ALA A 16 10.47 -61.60 17.47
N LEU A 17 9.57 -60.82 16.87
CA LEU A 17 8.10 -60.97 16.89
C LEU A 17 7.28 -60.61 18.17
N LEU A 18 6.41 -59.61 17.97
CA LEU A 18 4.93 -59.73 17.93
C LEU A 18 4.07 -59.21 19.12
N VAL A 19 3.11 -58.34 18.75
CA VAL A 19 1.66 -58.31 19.10
C VAL A 19 1.18 -57.57 20.38
N VAL A 20 0.56 -56.40 20.15
CA VAL A 20 -0.90 -56.13 20.18
C VAL A 20 -1.62 -55.90 21.54
N LEU A 21 -2.24 -54.69 21.61
CA LEU A 21 -3.59 -54.33 22.11
C LEU A 21 -3.90 -54.08 23.60
N LEU A 22 -4.48 -52.89 23.83
CA LEU A 22 -5.88 -52.62 24.23
C LEU A 22 -6.11 -51.86 25.55
N MET A 23 -7.11 -50.97 25.43
CA MET A 23 -7.71 -49.98 26.34
C MET A 23 -8.11 -50.46 27.75
N ALA A 24 -8.25 -49.49 28.68
CA ALA A 24 -9.56 -49.01 29.22
C ALA A 24 -9.56 -48.67 30.73
N VAL A 25 -10.02 -47.43 31.03
CA VAL A 25 -11.02 -47.02 32.06
C VAL A 25 -10.77 -47.29 33.56
N GLY A 26 -10.93 -46.25 34.38
CA GLY A 26 -11.30 -46.40 35.80
C GLY A 26 -11.26 -45.14 36.67
N CYS A 27 -12.43 -44.68 37.12
CA CYS A 27 -12.75 -43.48 37.91
C CYS A 27 -12.44 -43.52 39.43
N SER A 28 -12.70 -42.36 40.08
CA SER A 28 -13.08 -42.08 41.49
C SER A 28 -11.95 -41.77 42.49
N GLY A 29 -12.06 -40.82 43.44
CA GLY A 29 -13.18 -39.99 43.89
C GLY A 29 -12.74 -38.96 44.97
N GLU A 30 -13.69 -38.09 45.33
CA GLU A 30 -13.64 -36.91 46.21
C GLU A 30 -13.08 -37.06 47.64
N THR A 31 -12.67 -35.91 48.24
CA THR A 31 -13.11 -35.57 49.62
C THR A 31 -13.03 -34.06 49.91
N LEU A 32 -14.16 -33.53 50.39
CA LEU A 32 -14.41 -32.18 50.92
C LEU A 32 -14.20 -32.16 52.44
N THR A 33 -13.72 -31.06 53.00
CA THR A 33 -14.09 -30.58 54.35
C THR A 33 -13.91 -29.07 54.47
N VAL A 34 -14.94 -28.40 55.00
CA VAL A 34 -15.04 -26.96 55.30
C VAL A 34 -15.26 -26.79 56.80
N GLU A 35 -14.57 -25.84 57.42
CA GLU A 35 -14.83 -25.21 58.73
C GLU A 35 -14.02 -23.90 58.73
N ALA A 36 -14.36 -22.78 59.36
CA ALA A 36 -15.56 -22.12 59.86
C ALA A 36 -15.11 -20.70 60.26
N ASP A 37 -15.99 -19.72 60.12
CA ASP A 37 -15.82 -18.27 60.37
C ASP A 37 -15.59 -17.94 61.88
N PRO A 38 -15.03 -16.75 62.22
CA PRO A 38 -15.89 -15.82 62.95
C PRO A 38 -15.66 -14.30 62.69
N THR A 39 -16.74 -13.64 62.25
CA THR A 39 -17.43 -12.46 62.85
C THR A 39 -16.60 -11.32 63.49
N THR A 40 -16.71 -10.09 62.95
CA THR A 40 -16.75 -8.83 63.72
C THR A 40 -17.75 -7.81 63.13
N VAL A 41 -18.13 -6.83 63.97
CA VAL A 41 -19.38 -6.03 64.07
C VAL A 41 -19.25 -4.63 63.38
N PRO A 42 -20.34 -3.91 63.05
CA PRO A 42 -20.36 -2.88 62.00
C PRO A 42 -20.08 -1.46 62.51
N THR A 43 -19.65 -0.57 61.62
CA THR A 43 -19.56 0.88 61.81
C THR A 43 -20.24 1.60 60.66
N GLU A 44 -21.28 2.40 60.98
CA GLU A 44 -22.01 3.29 60.06
C GLU A 44 -21.13 4.44 59.53
N SER A 45 -21.33 4.80 58.25
CA SER A 45 -20.94 6.05 57.58
C SER A 45 -21.79 6.24 56.30
N PRO A 46 -21.85 7.44 55.67
CA PRO A 46 -23.10 8.15 55.29
C PRO A 46 -23.69 7.78 53.91
N PRO A 47 -24.86 8.33 53.51
CA PRO A 47 -25.62 7.84 52.37
C PRO A 47 -24.92 8.12 51.04
N ASP A 48 -24.84 7.05 50.26
CA ASP A 48 -24.27 6.97 48.92
C ASP A 48 -25.08 7.81 47.93
N ALA A 49 -24.36 8.48 47.03
CA ALA A 49 -24.96 9.21 45.93
C ALA A 49 -25.54 8.21 44.93
N SER A 50 -26.74 8.51 44.45
CA SER A 50 -27.38 7.79 43.35
C SER A 50 -26.43 7.75 42.14
N PRO A 51 -26.07 6.58 41.59
CA PRO A 51 -25.37 6.55 40.32
C PRO A 51 -26.30 7.10 39.24
N GLU A 52 -25.84 8.11 38.50
CA GLU A 52 -26.39 8.43 37.19
C GLU A 52 -26.21 7.21 36.28
N PRO A 53 -27.20 6.88 35.43
CA PRO A 53 -27.03 5.82 34.46
C PRO A 53 -25.91 6.24 33.50
N THR A 54 -24.84 5.45 33.46
CA THR A 54 -23.87 5.48 32.37
C THR A 54 -24.60 4.94 31.15
N GLU A 55 -25.08 5.86 30.31
CA GLU A 55 -25.60 5.58 28.98
C GLU A 55 -24.40 5.22 28.11
N THR A 56 -24.19 3.91 27.90
CA THR A 56 -23.27 3.42 26.88
C THR A 56 -23.87 3.85 25.55
N ALA A 57 -23.27 4.81 24.87
CA ALA A 57 -23.59 5.11 23.48
C ALA A 57 -23.33 3.81 22.69
N VAL A 58 -24.40 3.20 22.19
CA VAL A 58 -24.32 2.14 21.20
C VAL A 58 -24.06 2.89 19.90
N ASP A 59 -22.90 2.67 19.28
CA ASP A 59 -22.63 3.21 17.94
C ASP A 59 -23.75 2.72 17.02
N GLU A 60 -24.53 3.66 16.49
CA GLU A 60 -25.60 3.34 15.54
C GLU A 60 -24.94 2.73 14.28
N PRO A 61 -25.51 1.67 13.69
CA PRO A 61 -24.95 1.10 12.47
C PRO A 61 -24.96 2.18 11.38
N THR A 62 -23.78 2.48 10.86
CA THR A 62 -23.59 3.36 9.71
C THR A 62 -23.18 2.54 8.51
N MET A 63 -23.72 2.85 7.34
CA MET A 63 -23.21 2.38 6.06
C MET A 63 -22.65 3.58 5.31
N ASP A 64 -21.34 3.59 5.04
CA ASP A 64 -20.70 4.65 4.26
C ASP A 64 -21.11 6.08 4.72
N GLY A 65 -21.10 6.28 6.03
CA GLY A 65 -21.49 7.55 6.69
C GLY A 65 -22.99 7.78 6.89
N PHE A 66 -23.87 6.94 6.35
CA PHE A 66 -25.33 7.05 6.54
C PHE A 66 -25.81 6.29 7.78
N ALA A 67 -26.60 6.93 8.64
CA ALA A 67 -27.26 6.27 9.76
C ALA A 67 -28.46 5.42 9.30
N LEU A 68 -28.51 4.14 9.72
CA LEU A 68 -29.58 3.22 9.37
C LEU A 68 -30.47 2.88 10.57
N ASP A 69 -31.78 3.13 10.45
CA ASP A 69 -32.80 2.66 11.42
C ASP A 69 -33.43 1.34 10.91
N LEU A 70 -32.67 0.25 11.03
CA LEU A 70 -33.09 -1.09 10.64
C LEU A 70 -33.17 -2.02 11.87
N PRO A 71 -34.02 -3.07 11.83
CA PRO A 71 -34.00 -4.11 12.85
C PRO A 71 -32.62 -4.77 12.98
N ASP A 72 -32.21 -5.11 14.20
CA ASP A 72 -30.93 -5.80 14.44
C ASP A 72 -30.84 -7.11 13.65
N GLY A 73 -29.78 -7.24 12.85
CA GLY A 73 -29.37 -8.46 12.15
C GLY A 73 -27.97 -8.87 12.59
N ALA A 74 -27.65 -10.16 12.44
CA ALA A 74 -26.28 -10.63 12.63
C ALA A 74 -25.48 -10.39 11.35
N ASP A 75 -24.21 -10.01 11.50
CA ASP A 75 -23.30 -9.86 10.37
C ASP A 75 -23.07 -11.22 9.68
N PRO A 76 -22.90 -11.25 8.35
CA PRO A 76 -22.57 -12.47 7.65
C PRO A 76 -21.21 -13.03 8.09
N GLU A 77 -21.13 -14.33 8.34
CA GLU A 77 -19.86 -15.00 8.69
C GLU A 77 -19.14 -15.59 7.46
N ASP A 78 -19.87 -15.86 6.38
CA ASP A 78 -19.37 -16.55 5.18
C ASP A 78 -19.84 -15.85 3.88
N TYR A 79 -18.93 -15.78 2.92
CA TYR A 79 -19.14 -15.22 1.58
C TYR A 79 -18.85 -16.26 0.49
N VAL A 80 -19.38 -16.02 -0.70
CA VAL A 80 -19.13 -16.82 -1.90
C VAL A 80 -18.87 -15.91 -3.09
N GLU A 81 -17.87 -16.27 -3.90
CA GLU A 81 -17.56 -15.59 -5.15
C GLU A 81 -18.65 -15.83 -6.19
N VAL A 82 -19.02 -14.76 -6.89
CA VAL A 82 -19.97 -14.79 -7.99
C VAL A 82 -19.36 -14.08 -9.20
N VAL A 83 -19.23 -14.81 -10.31
CA VAL A 83 -18.87 -14.28 -11.63
C VAL A 83 -20.13 -14.29 -12.48
N ASP A 84 -20.40 -13.20 -13.20
CA ASP A 84 -21.51 -13.17 -14.14
C ASP A 84 -21.29 -14.09 -15.36
N ASP A 85 -22.36 -14.43 -16.09
CA ASP A 85 -22.28 -15.35 -17.23
C ASP A 85 -21.48 -14.79 -18.43
N THR A 86 -21.31 -13.46 -18.55
CA THR A 86 -20.44 -12.85 -19.58
C THR A 86 -18.97 -12.88 -19.17
N GLY A 87 -18.68 -13.06 -17.88
CA GLY A 87 -17.34 -12.99 -17.32
C GLY A 87 -16.79 -11.58 -17.25
N GLU A 88 -17.67 -10.56 -17.21
CA GLU A 88 -17.31 -9.14 -17.11
C GLU A 88 -17.51 -8.54 -15.71
N LEU A 89 -18.11 -9.26 -14.78
CA LEU A 89 -18.41 -8.77 -13.43
C LEU A 89 -18.14 -9.87 -12.40
N TRP A 90 -17.37 -9.53 -11.37
CA TRP A 90 -17.04 -10.38 -10.23
C TRP A 90 -17.33 -9.63 -8.92
N MET A 91 -17.78 -10.36 -7.91
CA MET A 91 -17.95 -9.87 -6.53
C MET A 91 -18.14 -11.03 -5.55
N GLU A 92 -17.96 -10.75 -4.26
CA GLU A 92 -18.32 -11.68 -3.19
C GLU A 92 -19.67 -11.29 -2.56
N VAL A 93 -20.55 -12.28 -2.35
CA VAL A 93 -21.85 -12.08 -1.70
C VAL A 93 -22.02 -13.03 -0.50
N PRO A 94 -22.80 -12.66 0.54
CA PRO A 94 -23.08 -13.55 1.65
C PRO A 94 -23.69 -14.88 1.20
N VAL A 95 -23.29 -15.99 1.84
CA VAL A 95 -23.90 -17.32 1.58
C VAL A 95 -25.40 -17.34 1.89
N SER A 96 -25.89 -16.42 2.73
CA SER A 96 -27.31 -16.25 3.02
C SER A 96 -28.12 -15.74 1.81
N TRP A 97 -27.49 -15.03 0.88
CA TRP A 97 -28.09 -14.57 -0.38
C TRP A 97 -27.99 -15.66 -1.46
N ASN A 98 -28.59 -16.81 -1.17
CA ASN A 98 -28.44 -18.05 -1.94
C ASN A 98 -29.30 -18.15 -3.22
N ASP A 99 -30.16 -17.16 -3.49
CA ASP A 99 -30.89 -17.06 -4.75
C ASP A 99 -30.14 -16.13 -5.70
N VAL A 100 -29.39 -16.71 -6.64
CA VAL A 100 -28.42 -16.02 -7.48
C VAL A 100 -28.76 -16.18 -8.96
N ASP A 101 -28.75 -15.07 -9.71
CA ASP A 101 -28.90 -15.01 -11.16
C ASP A 101 -27.76 -14.19 -11.79
N THR A 102 -26.96 -14.86 -12.62
CA THR A 102 -25.78 -14.31 -13.30
C THR A 102 -26.01 -14.10 -14.80
N ARG A 103 -27.21 -14.39 -15.31
CA ARG A 103 -27.50 -14.28 -16.74
C ARG A 103 -27.53 -12.83 -17.17
N PRO A 104 -27.01 -12.48 -18.36
CA PRO A 104 -26.98 -11.09 -18.80
C PRO A 104 -28.37 -10.50 -18.97
N VAL A 105 -28.51 -9.21 -18.63
CA VAL A 105 -29.72 -8.44 -18.88
C VAL A 105 -29.73 -7.94 -20.33
N VAL A 106 -30.76 -8.32 -21.08
CA VAL A 106 -30.93 -7.88 -22.47
C VAL A 106 -31.73 -6.58 -22.49
N THR A 107 -31.11 -5.49 -22.96
CA THR A 107 -31.81 -4.21 -23.14
C THR A 107 -32.83 -4.28 -24.27
N ASP A 108 -33.74 -3.29 -24.35
CA ASP A 108 -34.68 -3.14 -25.49
C ASP A 108 -33.96 -3.03 -26.85
N GLY A 109 -32.69 -2.61 -26.85
CA GLY A 109 -31.83 -2.55 -28.03
C GLY A 109 -31.21 -3.89 -28.45
N GLY A 110 -31.37 -4.93 -27.63
CA GLY A 110 -30.73 -6.23 -27.83
C GLY A 110 -29.28 -6.30 -27.36
N THR A 111 -28.79 -5.30 -26.62
CA THR A 111 -27.48 -5.34 -25.97
C THR A 111 -27.57 -6.19 -24.71
N GLU A 112 -26.66 -7.14 -24.57
CA GLU A 112 -26.48 -7.93 -23.34
C GLU A 112 -25.60 -7.13 -22.37
N LEU A 113 -26.05 -6.96 -21.13
CA LEU A 113 -25.33 -6.32 -20.04
C LEU A 113 -24.92 -7.37 -19.03
N ALA A 114 -23.66 -7.34 -18.59
CA ALA A 114 -23.19 -8.16 -17.48
C ALA A 114 -23.96 -7.82 -16.20
N SER A 115 -24.35 -8.84 -15.45
CA SER A 115 -25.20 -8.64 -14.27
C SER A 115 -25.05 -9.74 -13.24
N VAL A 116 -25.03 -9.35 -11.97
CA VAL A 116 -25.09 -10.25 -10.81
C VAL A 116 -26.24 -9.83 -9.93
N PHE A 117 -27.25 -10.70 -9.79
CA PHE A 117 -28.33 -10.54 -8.83
C PHE A 117 -28.21 -11.63 -7.77
N ALA A 118 -28.19 -11.26 -6.50
CA ALA A 118 -28.09 -12.20 -5.38
C ALA A 118 -28.97 -11.74 -4.23
N ALA A 119 -29.86 -12.60 -3.74
CA ALA A 119 -30.77 -12.26 -2.66
C ALA A 119 -31.11 -13.46 -1.78
N THR A 120 -31.74 -13.21 -0.64
CA THR A 120 -32.41 -14.28 0.12
C THR A 120 -33.60 -14.86 -0.66
N ASP A 121 -34.22 -14.05 -1.53
CA ASP A 121 -35.31 -14.41 -2.45
C ASP A 121 -35.42 -13.35 -3.57
N LEU A 122 -35.07 -13.72 -4.82
CA LEU A 122 -35.08 -12.79 -5.96
C LEU A 122 -36.50 -12.41 -6.41
N ASP A 123 -37.53 -13.21 -6.11
CA ASP A 123 -38.92 -12.83 -6.41
C ASP A 123 -39.41 -11.72 -5.44
N GLU A 124 -38.84 -11.63 -4.24
CA GLU A 124 -39.21 -10.63 -3.23
C GLU A 124 -38.39 -9.31 -3.30
N ILE A 125 -37.20 -9.33 -3.92
CA ILE A 125 -36.32 -8.15 -4.01
C ILE A 125 -36.96 -7.00 -4.81
N GLU A 126 -37.74 -7.28 -5.87
CA GLU A 126 -38.46 -6.24 -6.65
C GLU A 126 -39.48 -5.46 -5.81
N SER A 127 -39.88 -6.01 -4.67
CA SER A 127 -40.80 -5.38 -3.71
C SER A 127 -40.10 -4.82 -2.48
N HIS A 128 -38.76 -4.86 -2.47
CA HIS A 128 -37.86 -4.46 -1.38
C HIS A 128 -38.15 -5.20 -0.07
N ARG A 129 -38.45 -6.51 -0.15
CA ARG A 129 -38.81 -7.34 1.01
C ARG A 129 -37.78 -8.40 1.38
N ALA A 130 -36.85 -8.68 0.47
CA ALA A 130 -35.74 -9.57 0.68
C ALA A 130 -34.44 -8.76 0.70
N SER A 131 -33.50 -9.18 1.54
CA SER A 131 -32.13 -8.66 1.50
C SER A 131 -31.41 -9.18 0.26
N GLY A 132 -30.63 -8.32 -0.39
CA GLY A 132 -29.88 -8.71 -1.58
C GLY A 132 -29.40 -7.53 -2.41
N ILE A 133 -28.72 -7.84 -3.50
CA ILE A 133 -28.14 -6.90 -4.45
C ILE A 133 -28.60 -7.17 -5.88
N ARG A 134 -28.62 -6.11 -6.67
CA ARG A 134 -28.68 -6.14 -8.12
C ARG A 134 -27.56 -5.27 -8.68
N THR A 135 -26.62 -5.89 -9.38
CA THR A 135 -25.50 -5.19 -10.00
C THR A 135 -25.58 -5.29 -11.52
N LEU A 136 -25.38 -4.17 -12.21
CA LEU A 136 -25.34 -4.06 -13.66
C LEU A 136 -24.05 -3.37 -14.11
N LEU A 137 -23.43 -3.87 -15.17
CA LEU A 137 -22.32 -3.19 -15.84
C LEU A 137 -22.81 -2.52 -17.13
N LEU A 138 -22.79 -1.20 -17.15
CA LEU A 138 -23.18 -0.36 -18.28
C LEU A 138 -21.95 0.11 -19.06
N THR A 139 -22.17 0.54 -20.31
CA THR A 139 -21.16 1.24 -21.12
C THR A 139 -21.39 2.75 -21.06
N ALA A 140 -20.36 3.55 -21.36
CA ALA A 140 -20.40 5.02 -21.28
C ALA A 140 -21.35 5.66 -22.29
N GLU A 141 -21.80 4.91 -23.28
CA GLU A 141 -22.92 5.32 -24.14
C GLU A 141 -24.23 5.49 -23.36
N ALA A 142 -24.31 4.97 -22.13
CA ALA A 142 -25.46 5.12 -21.25
C ALA A 142 -25.69 6.56 -20.80
N GLY A 143 -24.63 7.39 -20.72
CA GLY A 143 -24.69 8.78 -20.25
C GLY A 143 -23.88 9.02 -18.98
N PRO A 144 -23.97 10.21 -18.36
CA PRO A 144 -23.26 10.53 -17.13
C PRO A 144 -23.72 9.65 -15.96
N VAL A 145 -22.80 9.39 -15.03
CA VAL A 145 -23.02 8.53 -13.84
C VAL A 145 -24.24 8.96 -13.03
N SER A 146 -24.44 10.27 -12.85
CA SER A 146 -25.60 10.81 -12.13
C SER A 146 -26.94 10.53 -12.81
N GLU A 147 -26.98 10.48 -14.14
CA GLU A 147 -28.18 10.09 -14.89
C GLU A 147 -28.46 8.58 -14.76
N GLN A 148 -27.42 7.76 -14.65
CA GLN A 148 -27.59 6.32 -14.40
C GLN A 148 -28.16 6.05 -13.01
N LEU A 149 -27.72 6.79 -11.99
CA LEU A 149 -28.29 6.69 -10.65
C LEU A 149 -29.80 7.05 -10.66
N ASP A 150 -30.16 8.15 -11.33
CA ASP A 150 -31.56 8.59 -11.45
C ASP A 150 -32.42 7.56 -12.22
N ALA A 151 -31.85 6.94 -13.25
CA ALA A 151 -32.48 5.87 -14.01
C ALA A 151 -32.71 4.62 -13.14
N ALA A 152 -31.72 4.20 -12.36
CA ALA A 152 -31.80 3.08 -11.44
C ALA A 152 -32.89 3.31 -10.37
N ALA A 153 -32.91 4.49 -9.74
CA ALA A 153 -33.95 4.86 -8.77
C ALA A 153 -35.36 4.84 -9.38
N THR A 154 -35.48 5.22 -10.65
CA THR A 154 -36.75 5.17 -11.40
C THR A 154 -37.18 3.74 -11.70
N GLU A 155 -36.24 2.87 -12.10
CA GLU A 155 -36.49 1.46 -12.39
C GLU A 155 -36.92 0.69 -11.14
N ALA A 156 -36.23 0.92 -10.02
CA ALA A 156 -36.56 0.37 -8.70
C ALA A 156 -37.87 0.96 -8.13
N ARG A 157 -38.48 1.95 -8.78
CA ARG A 157 -39.74 2.60 -8.35
C ARG A 157 -39.66 3.17 -6.93
N LEU A 158 -38.49 3.64 -6.51
CA LEU A 158 -38.29 4.16 -5.15
C LEU A 158 -39.16 5.38 -4.88
N ALA A 159 -39.34 6.23 -5.90
CA ALA A 159 -40.22 7.38 -5.86
C ALA A 159 -41.68 6.97 -5.57
N GLY A 160 -42.14 7.23 -4.35
CA GLY A 160 -43.50 6.93 -3.88
C GLY A 160 -43.66 5.61 -3.13
N LEU A 161 -42.63 4.76 -3.11
CA LEU A 161 -42.54 3.56 -2.26
C LEU A 161 -41.61 3.75 -1.06
N CYS A 162 -40.62 4.63 -1.20
CA CYS A 162 -39.59 4.91 -0.20
C CYS A 162 -39.48 6.42 0.07
N ALA A 163 -38.85 6.77 1.19
CA ALA A 163 -38.39 8.12 1.48
C ALA A 163 -36.90 8.23 1.13
N ASN A 164 -36.53 9.16 0.24
CA ASN A 164 -35.13 9.51 0.02
C ASN A 164 -34.62 10.22 1.29
N VAL A 165 -33.54 9.70 1.87
CA VAL A 165 -32.93 10.27 3.07
C VAL A 165 -31.84 11.23 2.66
N GLU A 166 -30.94 10.77 1.80
CA GLU A 166 -29.74 11.48 1.44
C GLU A 166 -29.24 11.07 0.05
N ARG A 167 -28.69 12.04 -0.66
CA ARG A 167 -27.89 11.86 -1.86
C ARG A 167 -26.51 12.44 -1.55
N ALA A 168 -25.48 11.61 -1.69
CA ALA A 168 -24.11 12.03 -1.51
C ALA A 168 -23.37 11.96 -2.85
N ASP A 169 -22.75 13.07 -3.23
CA ASP A 169 -21.76 13.10 -4.29
C ASP A 169 -20.40 12.68 -3.71
N GLY A 170 -19.61 11.90 -4.45
CA GLY A 170 -18.25 11.52 -4.02
C GLY A 170 -18.13 10.11 -3.44
N TYR A 171 -18.66 9.11 -4.12
CA TYR A 171 -18.13 7.74 -3.95
C TYR A 171 -16.75 7.69 -4.62
N ASP A 172 -15.74 7.18 -3.92
CA ASP A 172 -14.39 6.96 -4.43
C ASP A 172 -13.75 5.79 -3.65
N ASP A 173 -13.35 4.74 -4.36
CA ASP A 173 -12.65 3.58 -3.82
C ASP A 173 -11.28 3.35 -4.50
N ASP A 174 -10.70 4.42 -5.05
CA ASP A 174 -9.51 4.45 -5.91
C ASP A 174 -9.70 3.83 -7.31
N VAL A 175 -10.70 2.96 -7.50
CA VAL A 175 -10.97 2.27 -8.77
C VAL A 175 -12.14 2.90 -9.51
N TYR A 176 -13.18 3.29 -8.78
CA TYR A 176 -14.41 3.87 -9.28
C TYR A 176 -14.72 5.19 -8.57
N THR A 177 -15.23 6.15 -9.34
CA THR A 177 -15.72 7.43 -8.83
C THR A 177 -17.18 7.62 -9.22
N GLY A 178 -18.01 8.06 -8.27
CA GLY A 178 -19.44 8.00 -8.46
C GLY A 178 -20.31 8.80 -7.50
N VAL A 179 -21.60 8.49 -7.56
CA VAL A 179 -22.65 9.08 -6.74
C VAL A 179 -23.48 7.98 -6.10
N ARG A 180 -23.93 8.22 -4.87
CA ARG A 180 -24.70 7.26 -4.09
C ARG A 180 -25.93 7.88 -3.44
N GLU A 181 -26.92 7.06 -3.18
CA GLU A 181 -28.17 7.47 -2.54
C GLU A 181 -28.66 6.42 -1.55
N LEU A 182 -29.22 6.90 -0.42
CA LEU A 182 -29.90 6.07 0.55
C LEU A 182 -31.39 6.41 0.61
N TRP A 183 -32.20 5.37 0.50
CA TRP A 183 -33.65 5.41 0.63
C TRP A 183 -34.09 4.55 1.81
N THR A 184 -35.07 4.99 2.59
CA THR A 184 -35.58 4.25 3.76
C THR A 184 -37.10 4.15 3.74
N GLY A 185 -37.64 3.29 4.62
CA GLY A 185 -39.08 3.10 4.73
C GLY A 185 -39.68 2.40 3.51
N CYS A 186 -38.88 1.60 2.81
CA CYS A 186 -39.28 0.88 1.61
C CYS A 186 -40.17 -0.32 1.96
N GLY A 187 -41.16 -0.57 1.09
CA GLY A 187 -42.05 -1.73 1.22
C GLY A 187 -42.91 -1.74 2.49
N ALA A 188 -43.49 -2.91 2.80
CA ALA A 188 -44.35 -3.06 3.98
C ALA A 188 -43.57 -3.30 5.29
N GLY A 189 -42.27 -3.60 5.17
CA GLY A 189 -41.37 -3.93 6.28
C GLY A 189 -40.52 -2.75 6.76
N GLY A 190 -40.42 -1.66 5.99
CA GLY A 190 -39.56 -0.52 6.31
C GLY A 190 -38.09 -0.79 6.02
N SER A 191 -37.79 -1.44 4.89
CA SER A 191 -36.42 -1.68 4.44
C SER A 191 -35.71 -0.38 4.02
N ALA A 192 -34.39 -0.45 3.89
CA ALA A 192 -33.60 0.56 3.23
C ALA A 192 -33.13 0.06 1.84
N VAL A 193 -32.90 0.98 0.92
CA VAL A 193 -32.31 0.72 -0.39
C VAL A 193 -31.12 1.64 -0.57
N TYR A 194 -29.95 1.05 -0.78
CA TYR A 194 -28.72 1.74 -1.15
C TYR A 194 -28.54 1.66 -2.66
N LEU A 195 -28.30 2.80 -3.30
CA LEU A 195 -28.00 2.90 -4.72
C LEU A 195 -26.61 3.49 -4.91
N LEU A 196 -25.83 2.88 -5.80
CA LEU A 196 -24.56 3.41 -6.28
C LEU A 196 -24.56 3.39 -7.80
N ALA A 197 -24.08 4.48 -8.40
CA ALA A 197 -23.60 4.49 -9.77
C ALA A 197 -22.19 5.05 -9.75
N ALA A 198 -21.22 4.31 -10.31
CA ALA A 198 -19.83 4.74 -10.33
C ALA A 198 -19.19 4.38 -11.67
N GLY A 199 -18.44 5.33 -12.23
CA GLY A 199 -17.62 5.12 -13.42
C GLY A 199 -16.22 4.70 -13.00
N ALA A 200 -15.55 3.86 -13.78
CA ALA A 200 -14.15 3.55 -13.50
C ALA A 200 -13.30 4.84 -13.60
N SER A 201 -12.50 5.11 -12.56
CA SER A 201 -11.67 6.31 -12.43
C SER A 201 -10.63 6.44 -13.56
N ARG A 202 -10.31 5.33 -14.24
CA ARG A 202 -9.42 5.28 -15.41
C ARG A 202 -10.09 5.60 -16.75
N GLY A 203 -11.41 5.77 -16.78
CA GLY A 203 -12.13 6.26 -17.96
C GLY A 203 -12.29 5.24 -19.09
N ASP A 204 -12.29 3.93 -18.79
CA ASP A 204 -12.60 2.84 -19.74
C ASP A 204 -14.04 2.90 -20.30
N GLY A 205 -14.85 3.82 -19.77
CA GLY A 205 -16.22 4.02 -20.16
C GLY A 205 -17.13 2.90 -19.68
N ARG A 206 -16.84 2.26 -18.56
CA ARG A 206 -17.78 1.40 -17.84
C ARG A 206 -18.38 2.14 -16.66
N ILE A 207 -19.65 1.86 -16.40
CA ILE A 207 -20.37 2.37 -15.23
C ILE A 207 -20.98 1.16 -14.53
N VAL A 208 -20.60 0.94 -13.27
CA VAL A 208 -21.28 -0.01 -12.41
C VAL A 208 -22.50 0.66 -11.80
N VAL A 209 -23.62 -0.07 -11.74
CA VAL A 209 -24.80 0.35 -11.00
C VAL A 209 -25.15 -0.76 -10.02
N ILE A 210 -25.17 -0.43 -8.72
CA ILE A 210 -25.52 -1.35 -7.63
C ILE A 210 -26.79 -0.86 -6.95
N GLU A 211 -27.77 -1.75 -6.82
CA GLU A 211 -28.97 -1.57 -6.01
C GLU A 211 -28.98 -2.63 -4.92
N ALA A 212 -28.87 -2.22 -3.66
CA ALA A 212 -28.91 -3.13 -2.51
C ALA A 212 -30.16 -2.87 -1.65
N THR A 213 -30.90 -3.93 -1.33
CA THR A 213 -32.02 -3.87 -0.35
C THR A 213 -31.55 -4.42 1.00
N LEU A 214 -31.78 -3.65 2.05
CA LEU A 214 -31.44 -3.97 3.43
C LEU A 214 -32.70 -4.12 4.28
N THR A 215 -32.85 -5.26 4.95
CA THR A 215 -33.98 -5.53 5.84
C THR A 215 -33.58 -5.58 7.32
N THR A 216 -32.28 -5.69 7.60
CA THR A 216 -31.67 -5.71 8.93
C THR A 216 -30.33 -4.96 8.95
N SER A 217 -29.82 -4.63 10.14
CA SER A 217 -28.50 -3.98 10.29
C SER A 217 -27.34 -4.85 9.77
N GLY A 218 -27.43 -6.18 9.85
CA GLY A 218 -26.39 -7.09 9.35
C GLY A 218 -26.28 -7.08 7.82
N ASP A 219 -27.31 -6.62 7.11
CA ASP A 219 -27.23 -6.42 5.66
C ASP A 219 -26.32 -5.23 5.29
N ALA A 220 -26.04 -4.32 6.23
CA ALA A 220 -25.12 -3.20 5.98
C ALA A 220 -23.68 -3.69 5.80
N ALA A 221 -23.21 -4.53 6.72
CA ALA A 221 -21.90 -5.18 6.61
C ALA A 221 -21.78 -6.06 5.35
N ALA A 222 -22.89 -6.69 4.93
CA ALA A 222 -22.92 -7.43 3.67
C ALA A 222 -22.68 -6.53 2.45
N VAL A 223 -23.34 -5.37 2.39
CA VAL A 223 -23.20 -4.43 1.27
C VAL A 223 -21.84 -3.75 1.29
N GLU A 224 -21.29 -3.40 2.45
CA GLU A 224 -19.93 -2.86 2.56
C GLU A 224 -18.90 -3.85 1.98
N HIS A 225 -18.99 -5.14 2.33
CA HIS A 225 -18.14 -6.17 1.75
C HIS A 225 -18.32 -6.31 0.22
N VAL A 226 -19.55 -6.18 -0.28
CA VAL A 226 -19.81 -6.17 -1.73
C VAL A 226 -19.15 -4.97 -2.39
N LEU A 227 -19.20 -3.78 -1.76
CA LEU A 227 -18.56 -2.55 -2.24
C LEU A 227 -17.02 -2.66 -2.23
N GLU A 228 -16.44 -3.37 -1.27
CA GLU A 228 -15.00 -3.63 -1.20
C GLU A 228 -14.51 -4.64 -2.26
N THR A 229 -15.39 -5.54 -2.74
CA THR A 229 -15.00 -6.67 -3.60
C THR A 229 -15.46 -6.56 -5.04
N PHE A 230 -16.46 -5.73 -5.37
CA PHE A 230 -16.93 -5.71 -6.75
C PHE A 230 -15.86 -5.22 -7.73
N TYR A 231 -15.77 -5.90 -8.86
CA TYR A 231 -14.83 -5.53 -9.91
C TYR A 231 -15.38 -5.95 -11.27
N HIS A 232 -15.16 -5.12 -12.30
CA HIS A 232 -15.52 -5.50 -13.66
C HIS A 232 -14.32 -6.13 -14.37
N LEU A 233 -14.48 -7.37 -14.81
CA LEU A 233 -13.48 -8.19 -15.51
C LEU A 233 -13.47 -7.81 -17.00
N GLY A 234 -12.62 -6.88 -17.42
CA GLY A 234 -12.86 -6.22 -18.70
C GLY A 234 -11.72 -5.43 -19.29
N ALA A 235 -10.48 -5.93 -19.19
CA ALA A 235 -9.39 -5.49 -20.05
C ALA A 235 -9.61 -5.98 -21.49
N ASP A 236 -9.53 -5.07 -22.45
CA ASP A 236 -9.15 -5.41 -23.83
C ASP A 236 -7.94 -6.37 -23.76
N PRO A 237 -7.85 -7.45 -24.56
CA PRO A 237 -6.60 -8.22 -24.67
C PRO A 237 -5.39 -7.36 -25.17
N ASN A 238 -5.62 -6.10 -25.53
CA ASN A 238 -4.62 -5.06 -25.76
C ASN A 238 -4.60 -3.97 -24.67
N ASP A 239 -5.28 -4.17 -23.53
CA ASP A 239 -5.12 -3.36 -22.34
C ASP A 239 -3.79 -3.77 -21.73
N GLU A 240 -2.77 -2.98 -22.04
CA GLU A 240 -1.44 -3.25 -21.56
C GLU A 240 -1.23 -2.51 -20.24
N VAL A 241 -0.81 -3.24 -19.20
CA VAL A 241 -0.33 -2.66 -17.96
C VAL A 241 1.17 -2.45 -18.09
N THR A 242 1.61 -1.24 -17.82
CA THR A 242 3.02 -0.99 -17.57
C THR A 242 3.37 -1.53 -16.19
N VAL A 243 4.20 -2.56 -16.16
CA VAL A 243 4.83 -3.07 -14.94
C VAL A 243 6.24 -2.52 -14.89
N ALA A 244 6.61 -1.90 -13.78
CA ALA A 244 7.97 -1.42 -13.57
C ALA A 244 8.88 -2.62 -13.26
N LEU A 245 9.75 -3.02 -14.19
CA LEU A 245 10.75 -4.06 -13.99
C LEU A 245 12.13 -3.40 -13.94
N GLY A 246 12.62 -3.01 -12.77
CA GLY A 246 13.80 -2.15 -12.74
C GLY A 246 13.47 -0.67 -12.88
N GLU A 247 14.43 0.01 -13.50
CA GLU A 247 14.25 1.31 -14.14
C GLU A 247 13.47 1.23 -15.48
N VAL A 248 13.00 0.03 -15.87
CA VAL A 248 12.36 -0.20 -17.17
C VAL A 248 10.88 -0.52 -16.99
N ASP A 249 10.07 0.38 -17.50
CA ASP A 249 8.65 0.15 -17.74
C ASP A 249 8.46 -0.87 -18.86
N VAL A 250 7.93 -2.05 -18.51
CA VAL A 250 7.56 -3.08 -19.47
C VAL A 250 6.04 -3.13 -19.58
N THR A 251 5.57 -2.81 -20.77
CA THR A 251 4.15 -2.85 -21.11
C THR A 251 3.76 -4.29 -21.46
N LEU A 252 2.97 -4.91 -20.59
CA LEU A 252 2.51 -6.30 -20.71
C LEU A 252 1.00 -6.36 -20.83
N PRO A 253 0.45 -7.37 -21.52
CA PRO A 253 -0.98 -7.64 -21.44
C PRO A 253 -1.45 -7.68 -19.99
N ARG A 254 -2.53 -6.95 -19.67
CA ARG A 254 -3.21 -7.11 -18.39
C ARG A 254 -3.83 -8.51 -18.37
N SER A 255 -3.75 -9.15 -17.21
CA SER A 255 -4.36 -10.44 -16.96
C SER A 255 -5.05 -10.36 -15.62
N ASP A 256 -6.35 -10.59 -15.62
CA ASP A 256 -7.18 -10.60 -14.41
C ASP A 256 -7.24 -12.01 -13.80
N VAL A 257 -6.25 -12.87 -14.12
CA VAL A 257 -6.17 -14.22 -13.54
C VAL A 257 -5.71 -14.10 -12.09
N VAL A 258 -6.63 -14.38 -11.16
CA VAL A 258 -6.32 -14.54 -9.74
C VAL A 258 -5.63 -15.88 -9.53
N ASP A 259 -4.44 -15.86 -8.93
CA ASP A 259 -3.68 -17.07 -8.61
C ASP A 259 -3.97 -17.60 -7.22
N GLU A 260 -4.47 -18.83 -7.15
CA GLU A 260 -4.25 -19.66 -5.97
C GLU A 260 -2.85 -20.26 -6.03
N PHE A 261 -2.09 -20.20 -4.93
CA PHE A 261 -0.74 -20.74 -4.87
C PHE A 261 -0.69 -22.10 -4.17
N VAL A 262 0.22 -22.95 -4.62
CA VAL A 262 0.58 -24.21 -3.95
C VAL A 262 2.07 -24.25 -3.65
N GLU A 263 2.41 -24.71 -2.46
CA GLU A 263 3.80 -25.01 -2.09
C GLU A 263 4.26 -26.24 -2.87
N LEU A 264 5.30 -26.05 -3.69
CA LEU A 264 6.01 -27.11 -4.38
C LEU A 264 7.24 -27.50 -3.58
N ILE A 265 7.49 -28.80 -3.48
CA ILE A 265 8.65 -29.38 -2.79
C ILE A 265 9.32 -30.35 -3.75
N ASP A 266 10.63 -30.21 -3.97
CA ASP A 266 11.36 -31.11 -4.84
C ASP A 266 11.41 -32.55 -4.27
N ASP A 267 11.68 -33.56 -5.11
CA ASP A 267 11.68 -34.98 -4.71
C ASP A 267 12.77 -35.32 -3.67
N THR A 268 13.82 -34.49 -3.55
CA THR A 268 14.83 -34.63 -2.50
C THR A 268 14.38 -34.04 -1.16
N GLY A 269 13.36 -33.18 -1.17
CA GLY A 269 12.83 -32.46 -0.01
C GLY A 269 13.73 -31.32 0.46
N VAL A 270 14.63 -30.84 -0.40
CA VAL A 270 15.62 -29.81 -0.08
C VAL A 270 15.19 -28.45 -0.58
N LEU A 271 14.51 -28.34 -1.71
CA LEU A 271 14.12 -27.09 -2.34
C LEU A 271 12.59 -26.97 -2.31
N THR A 272 12.10 -25.80 -1.92
CA THR A 272 10.67 -25.48 -1.90
C THR A 272 10.41 -24.13 -2.54
N ALA A 273 9.26 -23.92 -3.17
CA ALA A 273 8.77 -22.63 -3.65
C ALA A 273 7.25 -22.65 -3.83
N ASP A 274 6.57 -21.51 -3.66
CA ASP A 274 5.17 -21.39 -4.05
C ASP A 274 5.09 -21.15 -5.57
N ALA A 275 4.13 -21.80 -6.22
CA ALA A 275 3.79 -21.53 -7.61
C ALA A 275 2.27 -21.49 -7.80
N PRO A 276 1.75 -20.76 -8.80
CA PRO A 276 0.36 -20.81 -9.18
C PRO A 276 -0.16 -22.24 -9.40
N GLN A 277 -1.36 -22.55 -8.91
CA GLN A 277 -2.04 -23.82 -9.18
C GLN A 277 -2.26 -24.07 -10.67
N ARG A 278 -2.41 -23.00 -11.46
CA ARG A 278 -2.53 -23.09 -12.92
C ARG A 278 -1.26 -23.61 -13.60
N TRP A 279 -0.10 -23.53 -12.94
CA TRP A 279 1.14 -24.16 -13.40
C TRP A 279 1.17 -25.65 -13.00
N ASP A 280 0.11 -26.38 -13.38
CA ASP A 280 -0.24 -27.70 -12.85
C ASP A 280 0.65 -28.84 -13.36
N ARG A 281 1.50 -28.57 -14.36
CA ARG A 281 2.45 -29.54 -14.91
C ARG A 281 3.78 -29.43 -14.17
N VAL A 282 3.83 -30.08 -13.03
CA VAL A 282 4.97 -30.07 -12.12
C VAL A 282 5.90 -31.26 -12.34
N ASP A 283 7.20 -31.01 -12.47
CA ASP A 283 8.29 -31.98 -12.39
C ASP A 283 9.25 -31.60 -11.26
N THR A 284 9.24 -32.39 -10.19
CA THR A 284 10.07 -32.23 -8.98
C THR A 284 11.26 -33.19 -8.98
N SER A 285 11.48 -33.93 -10.07
CA SER A 285 12.57 -34.90 -10.13
C SER A 285 13.93 -34.17 -10.19
N PRO A 286 15.00 -34.72 -9.58
CA PRO A 286 16.30 -34.07 -9.59
C PRO A 286 16.89 -33.99 -11.00
N SER A 287 17.45 -32.84 -11.34
CA SER A 287 18.14 -32.60 -12.60
C SER A 287 19.52 -33.25 -12.62
N GLU A 288 19.82 -34.01 -13.68
CA GLU A 288 21.15 -34.60 -13.88
C GLU A 288 22.10 -33.56 -14.49
N LEU A 289 23.14 -33.20 -13.73
CA LEU A 289 24.20 -32.29 -14.15
C LEU A 289 25.16 -32.98 -15.14
N ASP A 290 25.97 -32.19 -15.84
CA ASP A 290 26.96 -32.68 -16.83
C ASP A 290 27.99 -33.69 -16.26
N ASP A 291 28.25 -33.62 -14.95
CA ASP A 291 29.15 -34.54 -14.24
C ASP A 291 28.44 -35.80 -13.70
N GLY A 292 27.13 -35.93 -13.95
CA GLY A 292 26.26 -37.00 -13.48
C GLY A 292 25.80 -36.85 -12.03
N ALA A 293 26.09 -35.72 -11.37
CA ALA A 293 25.48 -35.40 -10.09
C ALA A 293 23.98 -35.06 -10.28
N LEU A 294 23.20 -35.28 -9.23
CA LEU A 294 21.79 -34.90 -9.20
C LEU A 294 21.65 -33.61 -8.40
N ALA A 295 21.00 -32.61 -8.98
CA ALA A 295 20.65 -31.35 -8.35
C ALA A 295 19.15 -31.34 -8.00
N PRO A 296 18.74 -30.93 -6.79
CA PRO A 296 17.35 -30.64 -6.48
C PRO A 296 16.78 -29.63 -7.48
N SER A 297 15.59 -29.90 -8.02
CA SER A 297 14.96 -29.02 -9.01
C SER A 297 13.44 -29.07 -8.94
N ILE A 298 12.82 -27.94 -9.28
CA ILE A 298 11.38 -27.78 -9.44
C ILE A 298 11.14 -27.15 -10.80
N LEU A 299 10.32 -27.78 -11.63
CA LEU A 299 9.78 -27.22 -12.86
C LEU A 299 8.27 -27.20 -12.74
N ALA A 300 7.63 -26.05 -12.97
CA ALA A 300 6.18 -25.93 -13.06
C ALA A 300 5.81 -25.10 -14.30
N VAL A 301 4.90 -25.62 -15.13
CA VAL A 301 4.48 -24.96 -16.37
C VAL A 301 2.96 -24.99 -16.53
N GLU A 302 2.36 -23.95 -17.13
CA GLU A 302 0.91 -23.89 -17.38
C GLU A 302 0.45 -24.81 -18.53
N ARG A 303 1.30 -25.01 -19.55
CA ARG A 303 0.91 -25.73 -20.79
C ARG A 303 1.87 -26.85 -21.15
N GLU A 304 1.34 -27.90 -21.78
CA GLU A 304 2.17 -28.96 -22.37
C GLU A 304 3.05 -28.38 -23.48
N GLY A 305 4.35 -28.30 -23.23
CA GLY A 305 5.35 -27.69 -24.10
C GLY A 305 6.72 -27.60 -23.42
N GLY A 306 7.64 -26.83 -24.00
CA GLY A 306 8.86 -26.38 -23.33
C GLY A 306 8.60 -25.18 -22.42
N LEU A 307 9.62 -24.79 -21.65
CA LEU A 307 9.60 -23.61 -20.74
C LEU A 307 9.06 -22.32 -21.37
N TYR A 308 9.26 -22.13 -22.68
CA TYR A 308 8.87 -20.91 -23.39
C TYR A 308 7.49 -21.00 -24.08
N ASP A 309 6.77 -22.11 -23.95
CA ASP A 309 5.45 -22.32 -24.59
C ASP A 309 4.27 -21.81 -23.73
N GLY A 310 4.55 -21.34 -22.52
CA GLY A 310 3.60 -20.73 -21.59
C GLY A 310 4.29 -20.26 -20.31
N PRO A 311 3.55 -19.61 -19.40
CA PRO A 311 4.07 -19.19 -18.11
C PRO A 311 4.67 -20.35 -17.34
N SER A 312 5.84 -20.12 -16.75
CA SER A 312 6.59 -21.18 -16.08
C SER A 312 7.64 -20.68 -15.09
N VAL A 313 8.02 -21.59 -14.20
CA VAL A 313 9.22 -21.48 -13.36
C VAL A 313 10.07 -22.75 -13.44
N SER A 314 11.39 -22.57 -13.52
CA SER A 314 12.39 -23.60 -13.28
C SER A 314 13.36 -23.15 -12.19
N LEU A 315 13.40 -23.89 -11.08
CA LEU A 315 14.37 -23.71 -10.00
C LEU A 315 15.36 -24.88 -9.98
N THR A 316 16.64 -24.61 -9.75
CA THR A 316 17.66 -25.64 -9.57
C THR A 316 18.66 -25.23 -8.51
N LEU A 317 18.93 -26.12 -7.55
CA LEU A 317 19.95 -25.93 -6.53
C LEU A 317 21.22 -26.69 -6.90
N PHE A 318 22.28 -25.97 -7.24
CA PHE A 318 23.58 -26.54 -7.53
C PHE A 318 24.37 -26.74 -6.23
N PRO A 319 24.88 -27.96 -5.95
CA PRO A 319 25.62 -28.26 -4.73
C PRO A 319 27.05 -27.69 -4.72
N ALA A 320 27.49 -27.02 -5.79
CA ALA A 320 28.83 -26.46 -5.90
C ALA A 320 28.78 -24.94 -5.71
N GLN A 321 29.72 -24.41 -4.93
CA GLN A 321 30.00 -22.97 -4.93
C GLN A 321 30.42 -22.52 -6.33
N LEU A 322 30.16 -21.25 -6.67
CA LEU A 322 30.61 -20.60 -7.91
C LEU A 322 32.14 -20.68 -8.15
N GLY A 323 32.90 -21.15 -7.16
CA GLY A 323 34.33 -21.34 -7.26
C GLY A 323 35.03 -19.98 -7.25
N THR A 324 35.56 -19.57 -8.39
CA THR A 324 36.09 -18.22 -8.58
C THR A 324 35.16 -17.30 -9.37
N ALA A 325 34.02 -17.82 -9.84
CA ALA A 325 33.06 -17.03 -10.59
C ALA A 325 32.25 -16.12 -9.65
N THR A 326 31.88 -14.95 -10.14
CA THR A 326 30.92 -14.07 -9.46
C THR A 326 29.48 -14.50 -9.75
N VAL A 327 28.50 -14.01 -8.97
CA VAL A 327 27.06 -14.21 -9.27
C VAL A 327 26.69 -13.66 -10.65
N ASP A 328 27.32 -12.57 -11.06
CA ASP A 328 27.15 -11.94 -12.37
C ASP A 328 27.70 -12.81 -13.52
N GLU A 329 28.91 -13.36 -13.36
CA GLU A 329 29.49 -14.31 -14.33
C GLU A 329 28.69 -15.62 -14.42
N ALA A 330 28.04 -16.01 -13.33
CA ALA A 330 27.16 -17.17 -13.29
C ALA A 330 25.81 -16.90 -13.96
N LEU A 331 25.26 -15.69 -13.80
CA LEU A 331 24.08 -15.24 -14.52
C LEU A 331 24.36 -15.23 -16.04
N ASP A 332 25.48 -14.67 -16.48
CA ASP A 332 25.91 -14.71 -17.89
C ASP A 332 25.96 -16.14 -18.45
N ALA A 333 26.42 -17.10 -17.63
CA ALA A 333 26.47 -18.50 -18.02
C ALA A 333 25.08 -19.13 -18.13
N LEU A 334 24.17 -18.77 -17.22
CA LEU A 334 22.75 -19.18 -17.28
C LEU A 334 22.09 -18.61 -18.54
N ASP A 335 22.28 -17.33 -18.83
CA ASP A 335 21.71 -16.61 -19.97
C ASP A 335 22.18 -17.17 -21.32
N ALA A 336 23.46 -17.57 -21.39
CA ALA A 336 24.02 -18.21 -22.55
C ALA A 336 23.50 -19.65 -22.74
N THR A 337 23.23 -20.36 -21.64
CA THR A 337 22.78 -21.76 -21.69
C THR A 337 21.29 -21.87 -22.02
N SER A 338 20.46 -20.95 -21.52
CA SER A 338 19.03 -20.94 -21.80
C SER A 338 18.68 -20.38 -23.19
N GLY A 339 19.64 -19.71 -23.84
CA GLY A 339 19.48 -19.04 -25.13
C GLY A 339 18.84 -17.65 -25.05
N VAL A 340 18.48 -17.17 -23.84
CA VAL A 340 17.78 -15.87 -23.68
C VAL A 340 18.60 -14.70 -24.24
N SER A 341 19.93 -14.77 -24.11
CA SER A 341 20.85 -13.72 -24.58
C SER A 341 20.97 -13.66 -26.11
N GLU A 342 20.60 -14.73 -26.83
CA GLU A 342 20.58 -14.77 -28.30
C GLU A 342 19.22 -14.32 -28.87
N ASP A 343 18.14 -14.62 -28.16
CA ASP A 343 16.77 -14.48 -28.65
C ASP A 343 16.02 -13.25 -28.09
N CYS A 344 16.41 -12.75 -26.91
CA CYS A 344 15.75 -11.66 -26.20
C CYS A 344 16.67 -10.45 -25.98
N THR A 345 16.11 -9.34 -25.51
CA THR A 345 16.84 -8.11 -25.15
C THR A 345 16.83 -7.93 -23.64
N GLU A 346 18.01 -7.87 -23.03
CA GLU A 346 18.14 -7.55 -21.60
C GLU A 346 17.66 -6.12 -21.35
N VAL A 347 16.75 -5.95 -20.39
CA VAL A 347 16.20 -4.64 -20.02
C VAL A 347 16.70 -4.17 -18.66
N VAL A 348 16.83 -5.09 -17.71
CA VAL A 348 17.35 -4.76 -16.38
C VAL A 348 18.24 -5.89 -15.89
N ARG A 349 19.30 -5.52 -15.17
CA ARG A 349 20.13 -6.40 -14.36
C ARG A 349 20.37 -5.71 -13.02
N VAL A 350 19.89 -6.30 -11.94
CA VAL A 350 19.95 -5.74 -10.58
C VAL A 350 20.49 -6.76 -9.58
N PRO A 351 21.22 -6.31 -8.54
CA PRO A 351 21.51 -7.14 -7.38
C PRO A 351 20.21 -7.67 -6.76
N TYR A 352 20.28 -8.88 -6.20
CA TYR A 352 19.18 -9.50 -5.47
C TYR A 352 19.59 -9.74 -4.02
N ASP A 353 18.75 -9.33 -3.07
CA ASP A 353 18.90 -9.64 -1.65
C ASP A 353 17.51 -9.76 -1.00
N ASP A 354 17.19 -10.93 -0.46
CA ASP A 354 15.95 -11.19 0.29
C ASP A 354 16.20 -11.46 1.79
N GLY A 355 17.42 -11.16 2.26
CA GLY A 355 17.90 -11.46 3.60
C GLY A 355 18.31 -12.92 3.82
N VAL A 356 17.98 -13.82 2.89
CA VAL A 356 18.34 -15.26 2.91
C VAL A 356 19.42 -15.56 1.87
N TYR A 357 19.34 -14.91 0.71
CA TYR A 357 20.23 -15.07 -0.42
C TYR A 357 20.71 -13.71 -0.92
N ASN A 358 21.94 -13.70 -1.42
CA ASN A 358 22.50 -12.61 -2.22
C ASN A 358 22.70 -13.08 -3.66
N GLY A 359 22.38 -12.27 -4.66
CA GLY A 359 22.37 -12.71 -6.05
C GLY A 359 22.38 -11.58 -7.08
N MET A 360 22.08 -11.97 -8.32
CA MET A 360 21.85 -11.07 -9.46
C MET A 360 20.61 -11.55 -10.22
N LEU A 361 19.65 -10.65 -10.42
CA LEU A 361 18.45 -10.86 -11.23
C LEU A 361 18.62 -10.12 -12.56
N GLY A 362 18.53 -10.84 -13.66
CA GLY A 362 18.39 -10.28 -15.00
C GLY A 362 16.95 -10.45 -15.49
N VAL A 363 16.48 -9.48 -16.28
CA VAL A 363 15.19 -9.53 -16.95
C VAL A 363 15.38 -9.21 -18.43
N TRP A 364 14.76 -10.03 -19.27
CA TRP A 364 14.79 -9.91 -20.72
C TRP A 364 13.38 -9.75 -21.28
N THR A 365 13.24 -8.88 -22.27
CA THR A 365 12.01 -8.66 -23.03
C THR A 365 12.27 -8.83 -24.52
N GLY A 366 11.24 -8.65 -25.35
CA GLY A 366 11.39 -8.73 -26.80
C GLY A 366 11.75 -10.13 -27.32
N CYS A 367 11.48 -11.17 -26.51
CA CYS A 367 11.68 -12.55 -26.89
C CYS A 367 10.79 -12.93 -28.10
N PRO A 368 11.17 -13.90 -28.94
CA PRO A 368 10.39 -14.28 -30.13
C PRO A 368 8.99 -14.82 -29.80
N SER A 369 8.82 -15.36 -28.59
CA SER A 369 7.54 -15.81 -28.05
C SER A 369 6.64 -14.67 -27.56
N GLY A 370 7.17 -13.46 -27.38
CA GLY A 370 6.51 -12.36 -26.69
C GLY A 370 6.63 -12.42 -25.16
N ALA A 371 7.36 -13.39 -24.61
CA ALA A 371 7.55 -13.51 -23.16
C ALA A 371 8.50 -12.44 -22.61
N VAL A 372 8.31 -12.12 -21.33
CA VAL A 372 9.34 -11.61 -20.43
C VAL A 372 9.99 -12.79 -19.74
N VAL A 373 11.31 -12.78 -19.66
CA VAL A 373 12.08 -13.83 -18.98
C VAL A 373 12.81 -13.20 -17.81
N GLY A 374 12.73 -13.80 -16.64
CA GLY A 374 13.52 -13.43 -15.46
C GLY A 374 14.49 -14.56 -15.12
N HIS A 375 15.75 -14.24 -14.87
CA HIS A 375 16.74 -15.20 -14.39
C HIS A 375 17.41 -14.65 -13.15
N LEU A 376 17.41 -15.45 -12.10
CA LEU A 376 18.12 -15.16 -10.87
C LEU A 376 19.23 -16.19 -10.69
N VAL A 377 20.41 -15.71 -10.32
CA VAL A 377 21.44 -16.53 -9.68
C VAL A 377 21.66 -16.01 -8.27
N ALA A 378 21.43 -16.86 -7.27
CA ALA A 378 21.46 -16.50 -5.87
C ALA A 378 22.30 -17.50 -5.04
N ILE A 379 23.01 -17.00 -4.03
CA ILE A 379 23.81 -17.76 -3.08
C ILE A 379 23.38 -17.43 -1.65
N PRO A 380 23.46 -18.37 -0.70
CA PRO A 380 23.03 -18.12 0.69
C PRO A 380 23.83 -16.98 1.34
N ALA A 381 23.13 -16.03 1.98
CA ALA A 381 23.72 -14.86 2.63
C ALA A 381 24.59 -15.22 3.84
N ASP A 382 24.25 -16.32 4.53
CA ASP A 382 25.00 -16.85 5.67
C ASP A 382 26.29 -17.58 5.27
N GLY A 383 26.56 -17.69 3.96
CA GLY A 383 27.73 -18.37 3.41
C GLY A 383 27.58 -19.88 3.32
N ASP A 384 26.36 -20.42 3.46
CA ASP A 384 26.08 -21.83 3.19
C ASP A 384 26.41 -22.23 1.74
N GLU A 385 26.68 -23.51 1.54
CA GLU A 385 27.06 -24.05 0.23
C GLU A 385 25.82 -24.25 -0.64
N GLY A 386 25.74 -23.51 -1.74
CA GLY A 386 24.72 -23.73 -2.76
C GLY A 386 24.63 -22.55 -3.71
N VAL A 387 24.19 -22.81 -4.94
CA VAL A 387 23.79 -21.77 -5.89
C VAL A 387 22.40 -22.12 -6.37
N VAL A 388 21.44 -21.25 -6.12
CA VAL A 388 20.09 -21.38 -6.65
C VAL A 388 20.01 -20.61 -7.96
N THR A 389 19.55 -21.27 -9.01
CA THR A 389 19.14 -20.59 -10.24
C THR A 389 17.63 -20.63 -10.35
N VAL A 390 17.01 -19.50 -10.66
CA VAL A 390 15.59 -19.41 -10.98
C VAL A 390 15.46 -18.89 -12.40
N GLN A 391 14.64 -19.54 -13.22
CA GLN A 391 14.22 -19.06 -14.52
C GLN A 391 12.69 -18.94 -14.53
N LEU A 392 12.20 -17.73 -14.79
CA LEU A 392 10.78 -17.38 -14.90
C LEU A 392 10.47 -17.00 -16.35
N VAL A 393 9.34 -17.47 -16.87
CA VAL A 393 8.79 -17.06 -18.17
C VAL A 393 7.39 -16.52 -17.93
N MET A 394 7.15 -15.28 -18.33
CA MET A 394 5.96 -14.50 -18.01
C MET A 394 5.40 -13.88 -19.29
N PHE A 395 4.07 -13.86 -19.45
CA PHE A 395 3.40 -13.36 -20.67
C PHE A 395 2.46 -12.19 -20.39
N ASP A 396 2.07 -12.00 -19.14
CA ASP A 396 1.14 -10.96 -18.71
C ASP A 396 1.48 -10.45 -17.30
N ALA A 397 0.76 -9.42 -16.83
CA ALA A 397 1.00 -8.83 -15.51
C ALA A 397 0.76 -9.80 -14.34
N ALA A 398 -0.19 -10.74 -14.47
CA ALA A 398 -0.46 -11.74 -13.44
C ALA A 398 0.70 -12.74 -13.32
N ASP A 399 1.32 -13.11 -14.44
CA ASP A 399 2.54 -13.92 -14.43
C ASP A 399 3.71 -13.22 -13.74
N VAL A 400 3.80 -11.88 -13.83
CA VAL A 400 4.83 -11.12 -13.09
C VAL A 400 4.57 -11.22 -11.59
N THR A 401 3.34 -11.00 -11.13
CA THR A 401 2.96 -11.17 -9.72
C THR A 401 3.21 -12.61 -9.23
N ALA A 402 2.95 -13.61 -10.07
CA ALA A 402 3.29 -15.00 -9.77
C ALA A 402 4.81 -15.21 -9.64
N GLY A 403 5.60 -14.59 -10.52
CA GLY A 403 7.05 -14.56 -10.43
C GLY A 403 7.55 -13.94 -9.13
N ASP A 404 6.97 -12.84 -8.68
CA ASP A 404 7.28 -12.19 -7.39
C ASP A 404 7.07 -13.17 -6.23
N ARG A 405 5.94 -13.89 -6.26
CA ARG A 405 5.61 -14.86 -5.23
C ARG A 405 6.60 -16.03 -5.22
N VAL A 406 7.01 -16.52 -6.39
CA VAL A 406 8.08 -17.54 -6.48
C VAL A 406 9.36 -17.01 -5.84
N LEU A 407 9.81 -15.81 -6.22
CA LEU A 407 11.05 -15.22 -5.72
C LEU A 407 11.01 -14.96 -4.21
N ALA A 408 9.84 -14.63 -3.65
CA ALA A 408 9.67 -14.41 -2.22
C ALA A 408 9.57 -15.69 -1.38
N THR A 409 9.35 -16.85 -2.00
CA THR A 409 9.02 -18.09 -1.29
C THR A 409 10.03 -19.20 -1.49
N PHE A 410 10.90 -19.11 -2.51
CA PHE A 410 11.89 -20.15 -2.73
C PHE A 410 12.86 -20.24 -1.54
N VAL A 411 13.12 -21.45 -1.07
CA VAL A 411 14.11 -21.69 -0.02
C VAL A 411 14.68 -23.09 -0.16
N HIS A 412 15.91 -23.29 0.34
CA HIS A 412 16.46 -24.62 0.50
C HIS A 412 16.75 -24.98 1.97
N ASP A 413 16.62 -26.26 2.29
CA ASP A 413 16.93 -26.84 3.59
C ASP A 413 18.40 -26.56 3.96
N GLY A 414 18.61 -25.72 4.97
CA GLY A 414 19.93 -25.24 5.39
C GLY A 414 19.94 -23.73 5.59
N ALA A 415 19.31 -23.00 4.67
CA ALA A 415 19.18 -21.56 4.76
C ALA A 415 18.37 -21.16 6.01
N THR A 416 18.97 -20.38 6.90
CA THR A 416 18.28 -19.93 8.10
C THR A 416 17.12 -19.00 7.74
N THR A 417 15.90 -19.34 8.20
CA THR A 417 14.70 -18.50 8.04
C THR A 417 14.78 -17.27 8.93
N GLY A 418 15.60 -16.29 8.55
CA GLY A 418 15.43 -14.90 8.97
C GLY A 418 14.11 -14.35 8.45
N ASN A 419 13.58 -13.31 9.09
CA ASN A 419 12.29 -12.69 8.72
C ASN A 419 12.28 -12.35 7.22
N ARG A 420 11.36 -12.98 6.48
CA ARG A 420 11.20 -12.80 5.02
C ARG A 420 10.43 -11.51 4.75
N GLU A 421 10.97 -10.62 3.94
CA GLU A 421 10.19 -9.61 3.22
C GLU A 421 10.35 -9.87 1.71
N SER A 422 9.25 -9.71 0.98
CA SER A 422 9.12 -10.06 -0.44
C SER A 422 9.95 -9.15 -1.34
N VAL A 423 10.75 -9.74 -2.24
CA VAL A 423 11.37 -9.05 -3.38
C VAL A 423 10.43 -9.19 -4.58
N ALA A 424 9.89 -8.08 -5.07
CA ALA A 424 9.03 -8.04 -6.25
C ALA A 424 9.87 -7.76 -7.52
N ILE A 425 9.60 -8.49 -8.60
CA ILE A 425 10.04 -8.23 -9.97
C ILE A 425 9.38 -6.93 -10.49
N GLY A 426 8.25 -6.51 -9.90
CA GLY A 426 7.44 -5.36 -10.31
C GLY A 426 7.43 -4.10 -9.41
N ASP A 427 8.06 -4.12 -8.23
CA ASP A 427 8.04 -2.98 -7.30
C ASP A 427 9.36 -2.91 -6.53
N HIS A 428 10.19 -1.90 -6.84
CA HIS A 428 11.45 -1.65 -6.14
C HIS A 428 11.19 -1.19 -4.72
N ARG A 429 10.89 -2.13 -3.84
CA ARG A 429 11.03 -1.94 -2.41
C ARG A 429 12.41 -2.41 -2.03
N PHE A 430 13.31 -1.45 -1.94
CA PHE A 430 14.47 -1.63 -1.11
C PHE A 430 14.01 -1.97 0.31
N THR A 431 14.39 -3.14 0.78
CA THR A 431 14.02 -3.69 2.08
C THR A 431 15.12 -3.40 3.08
N LEU A 432 14.76 -2.66 4.14
CA LEU A 432 15.61 -2.53 5.31
C LEU A 432 15.28 -3.66 6.30
N PRO A 433 16.26 -4.20 7.04
CA PRO A 433 15.98 -5.05 8.19
C PRO A 433 14.91 -4.44 9.10
N VAL A 434 13.98 -5.26 9.60
CA VAL A 434 12.93 -4.76 10.50
C VAL A 434 13.56 -4.18 11.78
N GLY A 435 13.29 -2.90 12.04
CA GLY A 435 13.72 -2.17 13.23
C GLY A 435 12.56 -1.89 14.18
N GLU A 436 12.87 -1.55 15.43
CA GLU A 436 11.85 -1.06 16.36
C GLU A 436 11.55 0.42 16.11
N ASP A 437 10.27 0.79 16.02
CA ASP A 437 9.88 2.19 15.93
C ASP A 437 10.33 3.00 17.17
N PRO A 438 10.68 4.29 17.00
CA PRO A 438 11.06 5.14 18.12
C PRO A 438 9.89 5.35 19.08
N THR A 439 10.04 4.86 20.32
CA THR A 439 9.02 5.01 21.38
C THR A 439 9.14 6.32 22.17
N ALA A 440 10.23 7.06 21.96
CA ALA A 440 10.49 8.34 22.60
C ALA A 440 11.36 9.21 21.69
N VAL A 441 11.11 10.51 21.70
CA VAL A 441 11.84 11.53 20.92
C VAL A 441 12.45 12.60 21.81
N MET A 442 13.45 13.31 21.30
CA MET A 442 14.08 14.46 21.96
C MET A 442 14.37 15.58 20.94
N GLU A 443 14.23 16.83 21.38
CA GLU A 443 14.59 18.00 20.58
C GLU A 443 16.12 18.17 20.52
N ILE A 444 16.64 18.37 19.32
CA ILE A 444 18.05 18.71 19.05
C ILE A 444 18.14 20.09 18.37
N SER A 445 19.28 20.76 18.54
CA SER A 445 19.55 22.04 17.88
C SER A 445 21.04 22.24 17.68
N ASP A 446 21.40 23.05 16.69
CA ASP A 446 22.78 23.46 16.47
C ASP A 446 23.26 24.54 17.46
N ASP A 447 24.57 24.72 17.57
CA ASP A 447 25.23 25.69 18.48
C ASP A 447 24.85 27.15 18.16
N THR A 448 24.47 27.43 16.90
CA THR A 448 24.00 28.76 16.48
C THR A 448 22.51 28.98 16.75
N ARG A 449 21.76 27.92 17.15
CA ARG A 449 20.32 27.94 17.39
C ARG A 449 19.50 28.39 16.19
N VAL A 450 19.93 27.96 15.02
CA VAL A 450 19.25 28.19 13.74
C VAL A 450 18.45 26.96 13.35
N VAL A 451 18.97 25.76 13.55
CA VAL A 451 18.35 24.49 13.14
C VAL A 451 17.79 23.78 14.36
N PHE A 452 16.58 23.24 14.23
CA PHE A 452 15.88 22.44 15.24
C PHE A 452 15.22 21.25 14.57
N ALA A 453 15.17 20.12 15.27
CA ALA A 453 14.40 18.93 14.88
C ALA A 453 14.15 18.07 16.11
N GLU A 454 13.20 17.14 16.03
CA GLU A 454 13.08 16.05 16.98
C GLU A 454 13.66 14.76 16.39
N VAL A 455 14.44 14.03 17.18
CA VAL A 455 15.04 12.75 16.81
C VAL A 455 14.73 11.69 17.86
N PRO A 456 14.86 10.38 17.56
CA PRO A 456 14.74 9.33 18.56
C PRO A 456 15.61 9.60 19.79
N ALA A 457 15.07 9.39 20.99
CA ALA A 457 15.80 9.53 22.24
C ALA A 457 16.94 8.50 22.39
N SER A 458 16.94 7.45 21.55
CA SER A 458 18.03 6.48 21.41
C SER A 458 19.24 7.03 20.67
N TRP A 459 19.11 8.12 19.91
CA TRP A 459 20.22 8.77 19.21
C TRP A 459 20.98 9.68 20.16
N THR A 460 21.76 9.05 21.05
CA THR A 460 22.39 9.73 22.19
C THR A 460 23.62 10.57 21.85
N ASP A 461 24.16 10.45 20.62
CA ASP A 461 25.32 11.20 20.16
C ASP A 461 24.87 12.34 19.22
N VAL A 462 25.06 13.59 19.67
CA VAL A 462 24.56 14.80 19.01
C VAL A 462 25.68 15.84 18.93
N ASP A 463 25.94 16.35 17.72
CA ASP A 463 26.89 17.43 17.45
C ASP A 463 26.17 18.62 16.80
N GLY A 464 26.14 19.75 17.51
CA GLY A 464 25.57 21.00 17.02
C GLY A 464 26.61 21.94 16.39
N SER A 465 27.85 21.51 16.20
CA SER A 465 28.91 22.39 15.71
C SER A 465 28.69 22.79 14.24
N THR A 466 29.10 24.02 13.89
CA THR A 466 28.96 24.52 12.52
C THR A 466 29.84 23.75 11.54
N ARG A 467 29.31 23.44 10.34
CA ARG A 467 30.07 22.82 9.25
C ARG A 467 30.74 23.88 8.40
N THR A 468 32.03 23.71 8.09
CA THR A 468 32.72 24.59 7.14
C THR A 468 32.73 23.98 5.74
N VAL A 469 32.06 24.61 4.79
CA VAL A 469 32.01 24.20 3.38
C VAL A 469 32.59 25.32 2.53
N GLU A 470 33.65 25.04 1.76
CA GLU A 470 34.37 26.03 0.93
C GLU A 470 34.79 27.33 1.67
N GLY A 471 35.05 27.23 2.98
CA GLY A 471 35.43 28.37 3.82
C GLY A 471 34.26 29.21 4.35
N VAL A 472 33.02 28.79 4.08
CA VAL A 472 31.80 29.33 4.66
C VAL A 472 31.35 28.47 5.83
N SER A 473 31.05 29.09 6.97
CA SER A 473 30.52 28.40 8.15
C SER A 473 29.00 28.32 8.05
N ALA A 474 28.46 27.10 7.99
CA ALA A 474 27.04 26.79 7.91
C ALA A 474 26.54 26.23 9.26
N PRO A 475 25.38 26.69 9.78
CA PRO A 475 24.68 26.02 10.87
C PRO A 475 24.41 24.56 10.52
N SER A 476 24.71 23.65 11.45
CA SER A 476 24.54 22.22 11.23
C SER A 476 24.29 21.50 12.56
N VAL A 477 23.39 20.53 12.54
CA VAL A 477 23.20 19.59 13.65
C VAL A 477 23.22 18.17 13.10
N VAL A 478 23.95 17.30 13.79
CA VAL A 478 24.07 15.87 13.47
C VAL A 478 23.65 15.06 14.69
N ALA A 479 22.86 14.01 14.49
CA ALA A 479 22.44 13.11 15.55
C ALA A 479 22.38 11.66 15.09
N GLY A 480 22.79 10.73 15.94
CA GLY A 480 22.70 9.28 15.73
C GLY A 480 23.03 8.51 17.01
N PRO A 481 22.94 7.17 17.02
CA PRO A 481 23.45 6.35 18.13
C PRO A 481 24.97 6.45 18.28
N ASP A 482 25.70 6.54 17.16
CA ASP A 482 27.16 6.70 17.08
C ASP A 482 27.54 7.60 15.89
N LEU A 483 27.93 8.85 16.15
CA LEU A 483 28.29 9.80 15.07
C LEU A 483 29.54 9.38 14.28
N PRO A 484 30.60 8.80 14.89
CA PRO A 484 31.73 8.28 14.11
C PRO A 484 31.31 7.26 13.06
N GLY A 485 30.46 6.27 13.39
CA GLY A 485 29.93 5.30 12.44
C GLY A 485 29.07 5.97 11.36
N PHE A 486 28.15 6.86 11.74
CA PHE A 486 27.32 7.61 10.80
C PHE A 486 28.17 8.44 9.81
N ILE A 487 29.23 9.11 10.28
CA ILE A 487 30.02 10.03 9.44
C ILE A 487 31.05 9.29 8.58
N GLU A 488 31.67 8.23 9.11
CA GLU A 488 32.85 7.61 8.50
C GLU A 488 32.55 6.32 7.75
N THR A 489 31.52 5.54 8.14
CA THR A 489 31.32 4.18 7.64
C THR A 489 30.01 3.93 6.91
N TYR A 490 29.01 4.79 7.06
CA TYR A 490 27.67 4.61 6.47
C TYR A 490 26.90 3.38 7.00
N ASP A 491 27.25 2.87 8.18
CA ASP A 491 26.68 1.63 8.76
C ASP A 491 25.82 1.90 10.01
N GLU A 492 25.65 3.16 10.41
CA GLU A 492 24.92 3.55 11.62
C GLU A 492 23.81 4.54 11.26
N PRO A 493 22.58 4.38 11.79
CA PRO A 493 21.51 5.28 11.46
C PRO A 493 21.77 6.68 12.05
N GLY A 494 21.21 7.70 11.41
CA GLY A 494 21.35 9.06 11.88
C GLY A 494 20.91 10.10 10.87
N VAL A 495 20.88 11.36 11.31
CA VAL A 495 20.54 12.51 10.47
C VAL A 495 21.58 13.62 10.62
N ARG A 496 21.72 14.37 9.54
CA ARG A 496 22.43 15.65 9.49
C ARG A 496 21.50 16.67 8.84
N LEU A 497 21.25 17.77 9.54
CA LEU A 497 20.59 18.94 8.97
C LEU A 497 21.61 20.07 8.84
N THR A 498 21.69 20.69 7.67
CA THR A 498 22.61 21.81 7.40
C THR A 498 21.90 22.93 6.66
N VAL A 499 22.01 24.16 7.17
CA VAL A 499 21.44 25.33 6.50
C VAL A 499 22.54 26.08 5.74
N TYR A 500 22.38 26.16 4.42
CA TYR A 500 23.26 26.93 3.56
C TYR A 500 22.64 28.30 3.23
N SER A 501 23.49 29.25 2.87
CA SER A 501 23.07 30.60 2.48
C SER A 501 23.89 31.14 1.31
N GLY A 502 23.37 32.15 0.65
CA GLY A 502 24.04 32.81 -0.47
C GLY A 502 23.88 32.04 -1.78
N SER A 503 24.92 32.04 -2.62
CA SER A 503 24.82 31.53 -4.00
C SER A 503 24.46 30.05 -4.14
N LEU A 504 24.57 29.26 -3.07
CA LEU A 504 24.10 27.87 -3.07
C LEU A 504 22.56 27.81 -3.04
N ALA A 505 21.91 28.73 -2.32
CA ALA A 505 20.44 28.83 -2.24
C ALA A 505 19.80 29.37 -3.53
N ASP A 506 20.60 29.95 -4.42
CA ASP A 506 20.16 30.37 -5.75
C ASP A 506 20.18 29.22 -6.78
N GLN A 507 20.71 28.03 -6.42
CA GLN A 507 20.73 26.87 -7.30
C GLN A 507 19.41 26.09 -7.23
N PRO A 508 18.94 25.48 -8.34
CA PRO A 508 17.83 24.54 -8.29
C PRO A 508 18.14 23.40 -7.31
N SER A 509 17.15 23.00 -6.50
CA SER A 509 17.23 21.89 -5.55
C SER A 509 17.73 20.61 -6.21
N ALA A 510 17.20 20.30 -7.41
CA ALA A 510 17.69 19.24 -8.27
C ALA A 510 19.22 19.30 -8.52
N ALA A 511 19.80 20.45 -8.84
CA ALA A 511 21.23 20.56 -9.12
C ALA A 511 22.11 20.36 -7.86
N ILE A 512 21.56 20.65 -6.68
CA ILE A 512 22.23 20.38 -5.41
C ILE A 512 22.18 18.88 -5.11
N LEU A 513 21.03 18.23 -5.32
CA LEU A 513 20.91 16.77 -5.24
C LEU A 513 21.90 16.07 -6.17
N ASP A 514 22.06 16.53 -7.42
CA ASP A 514 23.08 16.00 -8.34
C ASP A 514 24.50 16.03 -7.74
N SER A 515 24.84 17.11 -7.04
CA SER A 515 26.14 17.24 -6.38
C SER A 515 26.27 16.34 -5.15
N LEU A 516 25.17 16.10 -4.42
CA LEU A 516 25.15 15.18 -3.28
C LEU A 516 25.23 13.73 -3.77
N ALA A 517 24.52 13.40 -4.86
CA ALA A 517 24.58 12.13 -5.56
C ALA A 517 25.99 11.81 -6.05
N GLU A 518 26.67 12.78 -6.68
CA GLU A 518 28.06 12.60 -7.11
C GLU A 518 28.99 12.29 -5.92
N SER A 519 28.72 12.86 -4.75
CA SER A 519 29.50 12.58 -3.53
C SER A 519 29.20 11.20 -2.92
N ALA A 520 27.95 10.75 -2.97
CA ALA A 520 27.55 9.41 -2.53
C ALA A 520 28.10 8.32 -3.47
N ASN A 521 28.02 8.56 -4.79
CA ASN A 521 28.53 7.67 -5.82
C ASN A 521 30.08 7.63 -5.85
N ALA A 522 30.76 8.75 -5.58
CA ALA A 522 32.22 8.78 -5.49
C ALA A 522 32.79 8.00 -4.29
N ALA A 523 31.94 7.58 -3.35
CA ALA A 523 32.32 6.69 -2.26
C ALA A 523 32.30 5.20 -2.66
N ASP A 524 31.96 4.85 -3.92
CA ASP A 524 31.69 3.46 -4.39
C ASP A 524 30.72 2.71 -3.46
N ALA A 525 29.86 3.43 -2.73
CA ALA A 525 29.12 2.89 -1.62
C ALA A 525 27.70 2.46 -2.00
N CYS A 526 27.00 3.17 -2.88
CA CYS A 526 25.58 2.92 -3.18
C CYS A 526 25.38 2.36 -4.60
N TYR A 527 24.40 1.47 -4.76
CA TYR A 527 24.14 0.80 -6.05
C TYR A 527 23.04 1.48 -6.86
N GLU A 528 22.08 2.15 -6.22
CA GLU A 528 20.91 2.76 -6.88
C GLU A 528 20.55 4.14 -6.29
N SER A 529 19.87 4.98 -7.07
CA SER A 529 19.31 6.28 -6.65
C SER A 529 17.91 6.48 -7.23
N PHE A 530 16.94 6.77 -6.37
CA PHE A 530 15.56 7.09 -6.71
C PHE A 530 15.34 8.60 -6.64
N ARG A 531 15.12 9.22 -7.81
CA ARG A 531 14.97 10.68 -7.94
C ARG A 531 13.75 11.02 -8.80
N ASP A 532 12.58 11.14 -8.18
CA ASP A 532 11.43 11.74 -8.88
C ASP A 532 10.37 12.36 -7.93
N TYR A 533 10.79 12.81 -6.74
CA TYR A 533 9.84 13.26 -5.73
C TYR A 533 10.07 14.72 -5.33
N THR A 534 9.04 15.53 -5.55
CA THR A 534 8.94 16.89 -5.00
C THR A 534 8.59 16.83 -3.52
N TYR A 535 9.21 17.69 -2.72
CA TYR A 535 8.88 17.91 -1.32
C TYR A 535 8.07 19.19 -1.14
N GLU A 536 6.99 19.13 -0.38
CA GLU A 536 6.23 20.33 0.01
C GLU A 536 5.57 20.15 1.36
N ASP A 537 5.77 21.12 2.27
CA ASP A 537 5.05 21.24 3.53
C ASP A 537 4.59 22.70 3.76
N ALA A 538 4.08 23.02 4.94
CA ALA A 538 3.61 24.38 5.26
C ALA A 538 4.72 25.47 5.21
N ALA A 539 5.98 25.10 5.44
CA ALA A 539 7.14 25.99 5.59
C ALA A 539 8.15 25.88 4.45
N TYR A 540 8.16 24.80 3.66
CA TYR A 540 9.21 24.46 2.71
C TYR A 540 8.67 23.91 1.39
N VAL A 541 9.46 24.08 0.32
CA VAL A 541 9.33 23.38 -0.97
C VAL A 541 10.70 22.83 -1.36
N GLY A 542 10.78 21.73 -2.09
CA GLY A 542 12.07 21.15 -2.43
C GLY A 542 11.99 19.90 -3.29
N ASP A 543 13.10 19.18 -3.34
CA ASP A 543 13.23 17.87 -3.98
C ASP A 543 13.95 16.93 -3.00
N TRP A 544 13.62 15.64 -3.05
CA TRP A 544 14.36 14.62 -2.31
C TRP A 544 14.75 13.44 -3.21
N GLU A 545 15.73 12.68 -2.74
CA GLU A 545 16.31 11.52 -3.42
C GLU A 545 16.71 10.47 -2.37
N VAL A 546 16.53 9.19 -2.70
CA VAL A 546 16.97 8.07 -1.84
C VAL A 546 17.97 7.23 -2.60
N PHE A 547 19.11 6.91 -1.97
CA PHE A 547 20.08 5.94 -2.44
C PHE A 547 19.93 4.66 -1.64
N THR A 548 20.12 3.53 -2.28
CA THR A 548 19.96 2.22 -1.66
C THR A 548 21.18 1.33 -1.92
N GLY A 549 21.26 0.25 -1.14
CA GLY A 549 22.40 -0.66 -1.20
C GLY A 549 23.71 0.05 -0.84
N CYS A 550 23.64 1.04 0.05
CA CYS A 550 24.81 1.78 0.47
C CYS A 550 25.64 0.95 1.44
N SER A 551 26.94 0.79 1.15
CA SER A 551 27.90 -0.05 1.85
C SER A 551 27.62 -1.56 1.76
N SER A 552 28.44 -2.37 2.42
CA SER A 552 28.23 -3.83 2.52
C SER A 552 27.06 -4.24 3.41
N SER A 553 26.44 -3.30 4.13
CA SER A 553 25.33 -3.57 5.06
C SER A 553 23.95 -3.21 4.48
N GLY A 554 23.88 -2.72 3.23
CA GLY A 554 22.62 -2.46 2.55
C GLY A 554 21.84 -1.29 3.15
N VAL A 555 22.51 -0.19 3.50
CA VAL A 555 21.90 1.02 4.10
C VAL A 555 21.20 1.84 3.02
N ALA A 556 20.14 2.56 3.39
CA ALA A 556 19.59 3.63 2.56
C ALA A 556 20.11 5.00 2.99
N LEU A 557 20.46 5.83 2.02
CA LEU A 557 20.71 7.26 2.23
C LEU A 557 19.51 8.06 1.73
N PHE A 558 18.99 8.94 2.56
CA PHE A 558 17.95 9.90 2.16
C PHE A 558 18.56 11.29 2.11
N HIS A 559 18.36 12.00 1.00
CA HIS A 559 18.75 13.39 0.81
C HIS A 559 17.52 14.23 0.50
N LEU A 560 17.31 15.31 1.25
CA LEU A 560 16.31 16.34 0.95
C LEU A 560 17.01 17.69 0.80
N VAL A 561 16.61 18.43 -0.23
CA VAL A 561 16.98 19.84 -0.41
C VAL A 561 15.72 20.67 -0.36
N ALA A 562 15.54 21.41 0.73
CA ALA A 562 14.34 22.20 1.03
C ALA A 562 14.63 23.72 1.04
N LEU A 563 13.79 24.48 0.37
CA LEU A 563 13.79 25.94 0.29
C LEU A 563 12.64 26.49 1.14
N PRO A 564 12.88 27.46 2.03
CA PRO A 564 11.83 28.04 2.86
C PRO A 564 10.85 28.86 2.02
N LYS A 565 9.56 28.76 2.35
CA LYS A 565 8.47 29.59 1.80
C LYS A 565 8.42 30.98 2.43
N ASP A 566 8.96 31.15 3.65
CA ASP A 566 8.99 32.44 4.36
C ASP A 566 10.02 33.39 3.70
N PRO A 567 9.57 34.56 3.16
CA PRO A 567 10.47 35.54 2.55
C PRO A 567 11.55 36.10 3.48
N ILE A 568 11.39 35.98 4.81
CA ILE A 568 12.42 36.38 5.78
C ILE A 568 13.65 35.47 5.69
N LEU A 569 13.44 34.22 5.26
CA LEU A 569 14.48 33.20 5.10
C LEU A 569 14.97 33.08 3.64
N ASP A 570 14.54 33.99 2.76
CA ASP A 570 14.99 34.05 1.37
C ASP A 570 16.53 34.02 1.26
N GLY A 571 17.03 33.22 0.30
CA GLY A 571 18.46 33.02 0.09
C GLY A 571 19.10 32.06 1.10
N THR A 572 18.30 31.24 1.76
CA THR A 572 18.73 30.04 2.51
C THR A 572 18.12 28.78 1.94
N LEU A 573 18.77 27.64 2.17
CA LEU A 573 18.23 26.31 1.90
C LEU A 573 18.65 25.36 3.03
N LEU A 574 17.84 24.35 3.29
CA LEU A 574 18.13 23.26 4.21
C LEU A 574 18.47 22.00 3.42
N VAL A 575 19.57 21.36 3.78
CA VAL A 575 19.89 20.00 3.33
C VAL A 575 19.75 19.06 4.52
N LEU A 576 18.92 18.03 4.35
CA LEU A 576 18.83 16.90 5.27
C LEU A 576 19.48 15.70 4.61
N GLU A 577 20.47 15.11 5.29
CA GLU A 577 21.09 13.84 4.93
C GLU A 577 20.74 12.82 6.02
N ALA A 578 20.22 11.65 5.68
CA ALA A 578 19.90 10.59 6.65
C ALA A 578 20.43 9.23 6.21
N GLN A 579 20.79 8.39 7.18
CA GLN A 579 21.11 6.97 7.01
C GLN A 579 20.03 6.14 7.69
N MET A 580 19.45 5.21 6.94
CA MET A 580 18.42 4.30 7.41
C MET A 580 18.96 2.88 7.29
N VAL A 581 19.14 2.21 8.41
CA VAL A 581 19.69 0.85 8.49
C VAL A 581 18.58 -0.17 8.73
N THR A 582 17.46 0.26 9.28
CA THR A 582 16.30 -0.55 9.60
C THR A 582 14.99 0.18 9.26
N THR A 583 13.87 -0.55 9.19
CA THR A 583 12.55 0.08 8.98
C THR A 583 12.18 1.07 10.09
N GLY A 584 12.63 0.85 11.34
CA GLY A 584 12.45 1.79 12.45
C GLY A 584 13.17 3.13 12.23
N ASP A 585 14.26 3.13 11.45
CA ASP A 585 14.95 4.37 11.08
C ASP A 585 14.17 5.18 10.04
N MET A 586 13.35 4.54 9.20
CA MET A 586 12.44 5.25 8.29
C MET A 586 11.39 6.02 9.08
N THR A 587 10.79 5.40 10.10
CA THR A 587 9.87 6.06 11.03
C THR A 587 10.55 7.24 11.74
N ALA A 588 11.82 7.08 12.11
CA ALA A 588 12.61 8.17 12.70
C ALA A 588 12.84 9.34 11.72
N VAL A 589 13.19 9.05 10.46
CA VAL A 589 13.40 10.08 9.43
C VAL A 589 12.08 10.78 9.08
N ALA A 590 10.96 10.05 8.98
CA ALA A 590 9.64 10.64 8.81
C ALA A 590 9.30 11.62 9.95
N HIS A 591 9.58 11.25 11.20
CA HIS A 591 9.40 12.15 12.34
C HIS A 591 10.31 13.38 12.27
N VAL A 592 11.55 13.23 11.80
CA VAL A 592 12.45 14.39 11.56
C VAL A 592 11.86 15.31 10.49
N LEU A 593 11.34 14.75 9.39
CA LEU A 593 10.67 15.52 8.32
C LEU A 593 9.48 16.32 8.85
N ASP A 594 8.69 15.76 9.75
CA ASP A 594 7.54 16.44 10.38
C ASP A 594 7.94 17.57 11.34
N THR A 595 9.16 17.55 11.88
CA THR A 595 9.56 18.41 13.02
C THR A 595 10.69 19.38 12.73
N PHE A 596 11.42 19.23 11.62
CA PHE A 596 12.53 20.12 11.34
C PHE A 596 12.06 21.54 11.05
N VAL A 597 12.77 22.52 11.60
CA VAL A 597 12.59 23.93 11.28
C VAL A 597 13.91 24.66 11.32
N HIS A 598 14.03 25.74 10.56
CA HIS A 598 15.13 26.70 10.72
C HIS A 598 14.66 28.13 10.94
N GLY A 599 15.30 28.80 11.90
CA GLY A 599 15.05 30.20 12.24
C GLY A 599 15.98 31.18 11.51
N PRO A 600 15.76 32.50 11.68
CA PRO A 600 16.65 33.52 11.13
C PRO A 600 18.06 33.37 11.71
N LEU A 601 19.09 33.51 10.85
CA LEU A 601 20.50 33.47 11.27
C LEU A 601 20.78 34.47 12.41
N GLY A 602 21.02 33.95 13.63
CA GLY A 602 21.29 34.75 14.83
C GLY A 602 20.05 35.25 15.60
N GLY A 603 18.86 34.74 15.29
CA GLY A 603 17.63 34.96 16.07
C GLY A 603 17.54 34.07 17.33
N PRO A 604 16.64 34.38 18.29
CA PRO A 604 16.26 33.39 19.30
C PRO A 604 15.61 32.18 18.61
N ALA A 605 15.73 31.00 19.23
CA ALA A 605 15.03 29.80 18.77
C ALA A 605 13.57 30.14 18.44
N PRO A 606 13.06 29.73 17.26
CA PRO A 606 11.63 29.83 17.00
C PRO A 606 10.94 29.09 18.14
N THR A 607 10.10 29.79 18.91
CA THR A 607 9.23 29.10 19.86
C THR A 607 8.38 28.15 19.04
N THR A 608 8.57 26.85 19.24
CA THR A 608 7.69 25.78 18.76
C THR A 608 6.27 26.08 19.24
N ALA A 609 5.56 26.87 18.45
CA ALA A 609 4.12 26.84 18.47
C ALA A 609 3.78 25.66 17.57
N PRO A 610 3.14 24.58 18.07
CA PRO A 610 2.50 23.64 17.17
C PRO A 610 1.57 24.46 16.28
N ALA A 611 1.48 24.12 14.99
CA ALA A 611 0.52 24.73 14.09
C ALA A 611 -0.84 24.84 14.80
N PRO A 612 -1.42 26.04 14.99
CA PRO A 612 -2.63 26.16 15.79
C PRO A 612 -3.81 25.71 14.94
N ALA A 613 -4.19 24.44 15.08
CA ALA A 613 -5.39 23.86 14.48
C ALA A 613 -6.70 24.61 14.82
N GLY A 614 -6.69 25.58 15.75
CA GLY A 614 -7.89 26.29 16.23
C GLY A 614 -8.31 27.56 15.48
N ASN A 615 -7.50 28.13 14.57
CA ASN A 615 -7.78 29.47 14.02
C ASN A 615 -8.42 29.46 12.61
N ALA A 616 -8.33 28.35 11.86
CA ALA A 616 -8.94 28.21 10.54
C ALA A 616 -10.47 28.19 10.61
N GLN A 617 -11.00 27.38 11.52
CA GLN A 617 -12.44 27.23 11.71
C GLN A 617 -13.11 28.56 12.07
N GLN A 618 -12.45 29.38 12.90
CA GLN A 618 -13.01 30.64 13.38
C GLN A 618 -13.03 31.75 12.30
N ALA A 619 -12.20 31.64 11.26
CA ALA A 619 -12.23 32.52 10.09
C ALA A 619 -13.33 32.07 9.10
N ILE A 620 -13.43 30.76 8.86
CA ILE A 620 -14.48 30.13 8.06
C ILE A 620 -15.87 30.50 8.61
N ASP A 621 -16.09 30.36 9.92
CA ASP A 621 -17.38 30.64 10.56
C ASP A 621 -17.84 32.11 10.39
N ARG A 622 -16.91 33.07 10.28
CA ARG A 622 -17.24 34.51 10.14
C ARG A 622 -17.53 34.92 8.71
N VAL A 623 -16.80 34.34 7.74
CA VAL A 623 -17.06 34.56 6.31
C VAL A 623 -18.42 33.98 5.95
N SER A 624 -18.72 32.76 6.41
CA SER A 624 -20.03 32.12 6.25
C SER A 624 -21.17 32.96 6.87
N ALA A 625 -20.98 33.51 8.07
CA ALA A 625 -21.98 34.35 8.73
C ALA A 625 -22.26 35.69 8.02
N HIS A 626 -21.25 36.32 7.40
CA HIS A 626 -21.43 37.58 6.65
C HIS A 626 -22.19 37.36 5.33
N LEU A 627 -21.88 36.26 4.63
CA LEU A 627 -22.51 35.90 3.36
C LEU A 627 -23.95 35.40 3.52
N ALA A 628 -24.25 34.65 4.59
CA ALA A 628 -25.62 34.30 4.97
C ALA A 628 -26.49 35.54 5.27
N GLY A 629 -25.89 36.61 5.83
CA GLY A 629 -26.55 37.90 6.03
C GLY A 629 -26.95 38.62 4.73
N CYS A 630 -26.36 38.25 3.60
CA CYS A 630 -26.67 38.76 2.27
C CYS A 630 -27.74 37.92 1.52
N GLY A 631 -28.28 36.87 2.15
CA GLY A 631 -29.35 36.04 1.57
C GLY A 631 -28.89 35.11 0.44
N MET A 632 -27.62 34.73 0.44
CA MET A 632 -27.08 33.70 -0.45
C MET A 632 -26.88 32.42 0.36
N ASP A 633 -27.68 31.38 0.08
CA ASP A 633 -27.51 30.04 0.64
C ASP A 633 -26.57 29.22 -0.27
N TRP A 634 -25.60 28.51 0.32
CA TRP A 634 -24.60 27.70 -0.38
C TRP A 634 -24.48 26.33 0.28
N GLU A 635 -24.24 25.27 -0.50
CA GLU A 635 -24.20 23.87 -0.04
C GLU A 635 -22.81 23.17 -0.18
N ASP A 636 -21.75 23.86 -0.63
CA ASP A 636 -20.37 23.31 -0.74
C ASP A 636 -19.34 24.02 0.16
N PRO A 637 -18.23 23.34 0.58
CA PRO A 637 -17.26 23.88 1.53
C PRO A 637 -16.33 24.95 0.94
N ILE A 638 -16.08 26.02 1.71
CA ILE A 638 -15.12 27.07 1.39
C ILE A 638 -13.71 26.53 1.66
N ALA A 639 -12.88 26.34 0.63
CA ALA A 639 -11.44 26.13 0.81
C ALA A 639 -10.78 27.48 1.18
N VAL A 640 -10.19 27.55 2.38
CA VAL A 640 -9.43 28.71 2.86
C VAL A 640 -7.99 28.29 3.07
N ASP A 641 -7.10 28.80 2.23
CA ASP A 641 -5.66 28.74 2.48
C ASP A 641 -5.26 29.91 3.40
N MET A 642 -4.46 29.64 4.42
CA MET A 642 -4.04 30.65 5.40
C MET A 642 -2.52 30.66 5.53
N GLY A 643 -1.87 31.47 4.70
CA GLY A 643 -0.44 31.81 4.85
C GLY A 643 -0.19 32.83 5.97
N ALA A 644 0.93 32.69 6.67
CA ALA A 644 1.32 33.62 7.74
C ALA A 644 1.99 34.89 7.18
N GLY A 645 1.19 35.93 6.91
CA GLY A 645 1.70 37.29 6.69
C GLY A 645 0.96 38.05 5.58
N LEU A 646 -0.09 38.78 5.98
CA LEU A 646 -1.20 39.28 5.15
C LEU A 646 -2.26 38.19 4.93
N TRP A 647 -3.49 38.50 5.36
CA TRP A 647 -4.62 37.58 5.29
C TRP A 647 -5.13 37.56 3.86
N GLU A 648 -4.71 36.56 3.10
CA GLU A 648 -5.19 36.32 1.74
C GLU A 648 -6.27 35.23 1.81
N VAL A 649 -7.49 35.57 1.38
CA VAL A 649 -8.60 34.62 1.28
C VAL A 649 -8.98 34.55 -0.19
N SER A 650 -8.62 33.46 -0.84
CA SER A 650 -8.96 33.18 -2.24
C SER A 650 -10.30 32.46 -2.29
N VAL A 651 -11.37 33.17 -2.68
CA VAL A 651 -12.69 32.57 -2.85
C VAL A 651 -12.92 32.28 -4.33
N PHE A 652 -12.99 31.00 -4.68
CA PHE A 652 -13.34 30.55 -6.03
C PHE A 652 -14.87 30.45 -6.14
N ILE A 653 -15.45 31.20 -7.08
CA ILE A 653 -16.88 31.13 -7.40
C ILE A 653 -16.99 30.47 -8.76
N LEU A 654 -17.36 29.19 -8.80
CA LEU A 654 -17.65 28.49 -10.05
C LEU A 654 -19.09 28.83 -10.48
N PRO A 655 -19.32 29.27 -11.72
CA PRO A 655 -20.66 29.62 -12.17
C PRO A 655 -21.47 28.35 -12.50
N SER A 656 -22.71 28.28 -12.02
CA SER A 656 -23.68 27.28 -12.51
C SER A 656 -23.92 27.51 -14.01
N SER A 657 -23.83 26.45 -14.82
CA SER A 657 -23.75 26.47 -16.29
C SER A 657 -24.97 27.00 -17.07
N ASP A 658 -25.99 27.54 -16.42
CA ASP A 658 -27.30 27.75 -17.07
C ASP A 658 -27.61 29.16 -17.59
N ARG A 659 -26.70 30.13 -17.51
CA ARG A 659 -26.90 31.44 -18.18
C ARG A 659 -25.60 31.99 -18.74
N GLY A 660 -25.57 32.10 -20.08
CA GLY A 660 -24.41 32.49 -20.87
C GLY A 660 -23.59 33.68 -20.34
N ASP A 661 -22.30 33.41 -20.26
CA ASP A 661 -21.11 34.27 -20.17
C ASP A 661 -21.20 35.52 -19.26
N PRO A 662 -20.57 35.44 -18.09
CA PRO A 662 -19.59 36.45 -17.71
C PRO A 662 -18.23 35.79 -17.43
N GLY A 663 -17.16 36.39 -17.97
CA GLY A 663 -15.80 35.87 -17.87
C GLY A 663 -15.29 35.66 -16.44
N GLU A 664 -14.38 34.69 -16.32
CA GLU A 664 -13.62 34.37 -15.11
C GLU A 664 -12.98 35.61 -14.49
N GLY A 665 -13.14 35.76 -13.17
CA GLY A 665 -12.49 36.82 -12.41
C GLY A 665 -12.16 36.36 -11.00
N ILE A 666 -10.90 36.53 -10.62
CA ILE A 666 -10.39 36.34 -9.25
C ILE A 666 -10.67 37.62 -8.46
N TYR A 667 -11.31 37.52 -7.30
CA TYR A 667 -11.61 38.66 -6.43
C TYR A 667 -10.75 38.63 -5.17
N TRP A 668 -10.18 39.78 -4.82
CA TRP A 668 -9.30 39.93 -3.65
C TRP A 668 -10.04 40.67 -2.55
N VAL A 669 -10.08 40.11 -1.33
CA VAL A 669 -10.69 40.76 -0.16
C VAL A 669 -9.62 41.08 0.88
N ASP A 670 -9.42 42.36 1.20
CA ASP A 670 -8.50 42.80 2.25
C ASP A 670 -9.24 42.85 3.60
N VAL A 671 -8.82 42.01 4.54
CA VAL A 671 -9.30 41.99 5.92
C VAL A 671 -8.16 42.34 6.87
N SER A 672 -7.64 43.55 6.74
CA SER A 672 -6.81 44.15 7.79
C SER A 672 -7.67 44.59 8.98
N ASP A 673 -7.17 44.36 10.21
CA ASP A 673 -7.71 44.85 11.49
C ASP A 673 -9.09 44.37 11.99
N GLY A 674 -9.67 43.36 11.33
CA GLY A 674 -10.95 42.76 11.73
C GLY A 674 -12.17 43.48 11.14
N SER A 675 -11.97 44.32 10.12
CA SER A 675 -13.04 44.86 9.27
C SER A 675 -12.71 44.68 7.78
N ILE A 676 -13.73 44.41 6.95
CA ILE A 676 -13.54 44.29 5.49
C ILE A 676 -13.43 45.70 4.91
N THR A 677 -12.28 46.07 4.35
CA THR A 677 -12.03 47.46 3.94
C THR A 677 -12.01 47.71 2.44
N SER A 678 -11.73 46.72 1.57
CA SER A 678 -11.98 46.82 0.13
C SER A 678 -11.95 45.48 -0.63
N ILE A 679 -12.55 45.45 -1.83
CA ILE A 679 -12.47 44.36 -2.81
C ILE A 679 -12.03 44.95 -4.15
N ASN A 680 -11.03 44.38 -4.83
CA ASN A 680 -10.55 44.89 -6.13
C ASN A 680 -10.88 43.95 -7.30
N GLY A 681 -11.67 44.50 -8.23
CA GLY A 681 -12.20 43.89 -9.47
C GLY A 681 -13.42 44.73 -9.90
N THR A 682 -13.67 44.94 -11.20
CA THR A 682 -14.73 45.85 -11.68
C THR A 682 -16.16 45.32 -11.42
N ALA A 683 -16.59 45.32 -10.17
CA ALA A 683 -17.98 45.43 -9.74
C ALA A 683 -17.99 45.68 -8.23
N ASN A 684 -18.47 46.85 -7.80
CA ASN A 684 -18.89 47.02 -6.41
C ASN A 684 -20.07 46.07 -6.19
N VAL A 685 -19.90 45.00 -5.43
CA VAL A 685 -21.02 44.20 -4.94
C VAL A 685 -21.68 45.01 -3.81
N LEU A 686 -22.57 45.91 -4.20
CA LEU A 686 -23.57 46.46 -3.29
C LEU A 686 -24.63 45.38 -3.12
N CYS A 687 -24.89 44.97 -1.87
CA CYS A 687 -26.06 44.15 -1.55
C CYS A 687 -27.30 44.85 -2.14
N PRO A 688 -28.18 44.17 -2.91
CA PRO A 688 -29.40 44.78 -3.37
C PRO A 688 -30.36 44.92 -2.18
N GLY A 689 -30.25 46.06 -1.49
CA GLY A 689 -31.03 46.47 -0.31
C GLY A 689 -30.48 47.73 0.33
#